data_AF-A0A0S2M460-F1
#
_entry.id   AF-A0A0S2M460-F1
#
_cell.length_a   1.000
_cell.length_b   1.000
_cell.length_c   1.000
_cell.angle_alpha   90.00
_cell.angle_beta   90.00
_cell.angle_gamma   90.00
#
_symmetry.space_group_name_H-M   'P 1'
#
loop_
_entity.id
_entity.type
_entity.pdbx_description
1 polymer ?
#
loop_
_entity_poly.entity_id
_entity_poly.type
_entity_poly.pdbx_seq_one_letter_code
_entity_poly.pdbx_strand_id
1 'polypeptide(L)'
;MTDQGPGSGLRVPARSWLNSDAPSLSLNGDWRFRLLPAAPGTPGAGSVLPDGESVEGVAAESFDDSAWDTLPVPSHWVLHGEGKYGRPIYTNVQYPFPVDPPFVPDANPTGDYRRSFDVPAAWFESTTAALTLRFDGVESRYKVWVNGQEIGVGSGSRLAQEFDVTAALRPGSNLLVVRVHQWSAASYLEDQDQWWLPGIFRDVTLAARPAGGITDVWLRTGWTADTGAGQGSGTGTLDPEIIAEADAYPVTLTVPALGVAVRWDSPADVVPFTVDNVEPWSAELPRLYEATVSSAAESITLRLGFRTVEIVGDQFLVNGRRVVFHGVNRHETNPDRGRVFDEADAREDLALMKRFNVNAIRTSHYPPHPRLLDLADEMGFWVILESDLETHGFHRQGWVDNPSDVPAWRDAFVDRMERTVERDKNHASIVMWSLGNESGTGANLAAMAAWTHARDASRPVHYEGDYTGAYTDVYSRMYSSIPETDSIGRNDSHALLLGCDAAESARQRTRPFILCEYVHAMGNGPGAMDQYEELVDKYPRLHGGFVWEWRDHGIRANTADGTEFFAYGGDFGEVIHDSNFVMDGMVLSDSTPTPGLHEYKQIVSPIRLSLALDDGGAPRLTVANLRHTADASDVVLRWRVEHNGAVAASGELAVDSADGPLRAGESVTLTLPPVAAAAEGETWLTMEVVLRDATEWAPAGHPLAATQLDLSAPQSAPRAPRPAAPVSGAAPVELGHAMFDAGALVALAGLPVSGPRLELWRAPTDNDRGKGFGAYGPEDPWLNNGKGVPAPSSEAVWKQAGLDRLTRRVEDVAALPDGLRVRTRYAAANSAASVAVEENWQLAGEELWLRLDIMPSAGWDLVFPRIGVRLDLPTDVDGASWFGAGPRESYADSMHATVVGRHSGSIDELNVPYARPQETGHRSDVRSLELSRNGAPWLRIEADPDALGRRPGFSLARHTAQQVTAAGHPHELPASSHSYLYLDAAQHGLGSRACGPDVWPDFALRPEARTLVLRFSAL
;
A
#
# COMPACT_ATOMS: atom_id res chain seq x y z
N MET A 1 -6.62 -19.47 -28.96
CA MET A 1 -7.20 -18.71 -27.83
C MET A 1 -7.55 -19.58 -26.64
N THR A 2 -8.19 -20.74 -26.85
CA THR A 2 -8.70 -21.62 -25.77
C THR A 2 -7.75 -22.76 -25.37
N ASP A 3 -6.54 -22.80 -25.94
CA ASP A 3 -5.55 -23.82 -25.59
C ASP A 3 -5.05 -23.62 -24.14
N GLN A 4 -4.94 -24.69 -23.36
CA GLN A 4 -4.58 -24.61 -21.94
C GLN A 4 -3.06 -24.67 -21.72
N GLY A 5 -2.28 -24.87 -22.78
CA GLY A 5 -0.83 -24.98 -22.73
C GLY A 5 -0.09 -23.64 -22.59
N PRO A 6 1.24 -23.70 -22.46
CA PRO A 6 2.08 -22.55 -22.16
C PRO A 6 2.29 -21.57 -23.34
N GLY A 7 1.97 -21.98 -24.56
CA GLY A 7 2.28 -21.26 -25.80
C GLY A 7 2.80 -22.22 -26.87
N SER A 8 3.02 -21.73 -28.09
CA SER A 8 3.42 -22.56 -29.22
C SER A 8 4.35 -21.84 -30.20
N GLY A 9 4.92 -22.60 -31.15
CA GLY A 9 5.79 -22.06 -32.20
C GLY A 9 7.27 -22.11 -31.83
N LEU A 10 8.04 -21.17 -32.38
CA LEU A 10 9.49 -21.10 -32.27
C LEU A 10 9.96 -20.49 -30.94
N ARG A 11 9.43 -20.99 -29.81
CA ARG A 11 9.76 -20.50 -28.46
C ARG A 11 11.22 -20.77 -28.12
N VAL A 12 11.90 -19.78 -27.57
CA VAL A 12 13.22 -19.93 -26.97
C VAL A 12 13.06 -20.36 -25.50
N PRO A 13 13.94 -21.24 -24.96
CA PRO A 13 13.95 -21.56 -23.53
C PRO A 13 14.03 -20.30 -22.65
N ALA A 14 13.40 -20.34 -21.47
CA ALA A 14 13.47 -19.23 -20.53
C ALA A 14 14.92 -19.00 -20.06
N ARG A 15 15.28 -17.73 -19.88
CA ARG A 15 16.62 -17.30 -19.47
C ARG A 15 16.56 -15.96 -18.74
N SER A 16 17.67 -15.55 -18.12
CA SER A 16 17.77 -14.28 -17.41
C SER A 16 17.55 -13.09 -18.34
N TRP A 17 16.99 -12.02 -17.80
CA TRP A 17 17.12 -10.70 -18.42
C TRP A 17 18.52 -10.15 -18.10
N LEU A 18 19.31 -9.83 -19.13
CA LEU A 18 20.74 -9.56 -18.99
C LEU A 18 21.15 -8.29 -19.74
N ASN A 19 22.04 -7.51 -19.12
CA ASN A 19 22.71 -6.38 -19.76
C ASN A 19 23.87 -6.89 -20.61
N SER A 20 23.58 -7.27 -21.85
CA SER A 20 24.54 -7.75 -22.85
C SER A 20 24.94 -6.65 -23.83
N ASP A 21 26.18 -6.70 -24.31
CA ASP A 21 26.66 -5.87 -25.43
C ASP A 21 26.29 -6.42 -26.82
N ALA A 22 25.58 -7.56 -26.86
CA ALA A 22 25.04 -8.12 -28.10
C ALA A 22 24.20 -7.07 -28.84
N PRO A 23 24.30 -6.98 -30.18
CA PRO A 23 23.52 -6.01 -30.95
C PRO A 23 22.03 -6.19 -30.71
N SER A 24 21.34 -5.11 -30.36
CA SER A 24 19.92 -5.11 -30.08
C SER A 24 19.21 -3.92 -30.73
N LEU A 25 17.91 -4.05 -30.92
CA LEU A 25 17.02 -3.03 -31.49
C LEU A 25 15.71 -3.03 -30.70
N SER A 26 15.35 -1.88 -30.13
CA SER A 26 13.98 -1.69 -29.62
C SER A 26 13.02 -1.51 -30.79
N LEU A 27 11.89 -2.20 -30.74
CA LEU A 27 10.80 -2.07 -31.69
C LEU A 27 9.66 -1.18 -31.15
N ASN A 28 9.83 -0.60 -29.96
CA ASN A 28 8.90 0.37 -29.39
C ASN A 28 8.70 1.58 -30.32
N GLY A 29 7.58 2.29 -30.12
CA GLY A 29 7.16 3.44 -30.91
C GLY A 29 5.73 3.30 -31.41
N ASP A 30 5.36 4.09 -32.41
CA ASP A 30 4.02 4.04 -32.99
C ASP A 30 3.86 2.89 -33.98
N TRP A 31 2.92 1.99 -33.70
CA TRP A 31 2.59 0.85 -34.55
C TRP A 31 1.26 1.09 -35.24
N ARG A 32 1.07 0.55 -36.44
CA ARG A 32 -0.26 0.53 -37.07
C ARG A 32 -1.18 -0.33 -36.22
N PHE A 33 -2.37 0.17 -35.94
CA PHE A 33 -3.30 -0.47 -35.03
C PHE A 33 -4.74 -0.40 -35.53
N ARG A 34 -5.49 -1.49 -35.32
CA ARG A 34 -6.95 -1.50 -35.33
C ARG A 34 -7.47 -2.39 -34.21
N LEU A 35 -8.67 -2.09 -33.72
CA LEU A 35 -9.39 -2.92 -32.77
C LEU A 35 -10.58 -3.61 -33.43
N LEU A 36 -10.68 -4.92 -33.26
CA LEU A 36 -11.83 -5.73 -33.64
C LEU A 36 -12.65 -6.09 -32.39
N PRO A 37 -14.00 -6.14 -32.47
CA PRO A 37 -14.84 -6.43 -31.30
C PRO A 37 -14.87 -7.92 -30.91
N ALA A 38 -14.37 -8.80 -31.79
CA ALA A 38 -14.33 -10.23 -31.60
C ALA A 38 -13.10 -10.82 -32.29
N ALA A 39 -12.72 -12.02 -31.89
CA ALA A 39 -11.58 -12.72 -32.49
C ALA A 39 -11.96 -13.35 -33.84
N PRO A 40 -11.25 -13.02 -34.95
CA PRO A 40 -11.56 -13.59 -36.26
C PRO A 40 -11.46 -15.12 -36.29
N GLY A 41 -12.37 -15.75 -37.02
CA GLY A 41 -12.40 -17.21 -37.21
C GLY A 41 -13.11 -18.00 -36.11
N THR A 42 -13.57 -17.37 -35.02
CA THR A 42 -14.46 -18.02 -34.06
C THR A 42 -15.87 -18.20 -34.63
N PRO A 43 -16.66 -19.18 -34.14
CA PRO A 43 -18.02 -19.40 -34.61
C PRO A 43 -18.93 -18.15 -34.52
N GLY A 44 -18.75 -17.32 -33.48
CA GLY A 44 -19.51 -16.09 -33.26
C GLY A 44 -19.03 -14.87 -34.07
N ALA A 45 -17.89 -14.95 -34.77
CA ALA A 45 -17.24 -13.82 -35.43
C ALA A 45 -17.18 -13.94 -36.97
N GLY A 46 -18.15 -14.62 -37.58
CA GLY A 46 -18.15 -14.96 -39.02
C GLY A 46 -18.07 -13.76 -39.99
N SER A 47 -18.39 -12.55 -39.54
CA SER A 47 -18.34 -11.31 -40.33
C SER A 47 -17.60 -10.17 -39.61
N VAL A 48 -16.65 -10.48 -38.72
CA VAL A 48 -15.91 -9.45 -37.97
C VAL A 48 -14.88 -8.70 -38.82
N LEU A 49 -14.38 -9.34 -39.88
CA LEU A 49 -13.39 -8.77 -40.79
C LEU A 49 -14.06 -8.10 -42.00
N PRO A 50 -13.40 -7.11 -42.64
CA PRO A 50 -13.83 -6.55 -43.91
C PRO A 50 -14.00 -7.62 -45.01
N ASP A 51 -14.93 -7.37 -45.94
CA ASP A 51 -15.18 -8.26 -47.07
C ASP A 51 -13.90 -8.51 -47.89
N GLY A 52 -13.57 -9.80 -48.08
CA GLY A 52 -12.39 -10.23 -48.83
C GLY A 52 -11.12 -10.39 -48.00
N GLU A 53 -11.12 -9.99 -46.73
CA GLU A 53 -10.02 -10.29 -45.80
C GLU A 53 -10.16 -11.73 -45.25
N SER A 54 -9.09 -12.52 -45.30
CA SER A 54 -9.06 -13.84 -44.67
C SER A 54 -8.77 -13.74 -43.17
N VAL A 55 -9.11 -14.77 -42.40
CA VAL A 55 -9.00 -14.80 -40.92
C VAL A 55 -7.64 -14.31 -40.41
N GLU A 56 -6.54 -14.70 -41.06
CA GLU A 56 -5.17 -14.29 -40.72
C GLU A 56 -4.51 -13.46 -41.83
N GLY A 57 -5.30 -12.89 -42.74
CA GLY A 57 -4.82 -12.12 -43.88
C GLY A 57 -4.00 -10.87 -43.49
N VAL A 58 -4.23 -10.33 -42.29
CA VAL A 58 -3.46 -9.24 -41.68
C VAL A 58 -1.96 -9.50 -41.63
N ALA A 59 -1.53 -10.76 -41.55
CA ALA A 59 -0.14 -11.16 -41.49
C ALA A 59 0.61 -10.96 -42.82
N ALA A 60 -0.10 -10.94 -43.95
CA ALA A 60 0.51 -10.90 -45.27
C ALA A 60 1.26 -9.59 -45.51
N GLU A 61 2.44 -9.65 -46.13
CA GLU A 61 3.20 -8.46 -46.52
C GLU A 61 2.43 -7.55 -47.48
N SER A 62 1.56 -8.12 -48.31
CA SER A 62 0.74 -7.39 -49.28
C SER A 62 -0.51 -6.74 -48.68
N PHE A 63 -0.77 -6.91 -47.38
CA PHE A 63 -1.94 -6.31 -46.72
C PHE A 63 -1.76 -4.79 -46.59
N ASP A 64 -2.76 -4.04 -47.04
CA ASP A 64 -2.78 -2.58 -46.99
C ASP A 64 -3.37 -2.08 -45.66
N ASP A 65 -2.52 -1.51 -44.82
CA ASP A 65 -2.86 -0.87 -43.55
C ASP A 65 -2.68 0.65 -43.58
N SER A 66 -2.56 1.25 -44.77
CA SER A 66 -2.31 2.70 -44.91
C SER A 66 -3.41 3.57 -44.29
N ALA A 67 -4.63 3.03 -44.18
CA ALA A 67 -5.78 3.68 -43.55
C ALA A 67 -5.91 3.42 -42.04
N TRP A 68 -5.06 2.58 -41.45
CA TRP A 68 -5.13 2.27 -40.02
C TRP A 68 -4.61 3.44 -39.18
N ASP A 69 -5.17 3.55 -37.99
CA ASP A 69 -4.64 4.40 -36.94
C ASP A 69 -3.24 3.93 -36.51
N THR A 70 -2.62 4.71 -35.63
CA THR A 70 -1.42 4.30 -34.90
C THR A 70 -1.69 4.24 -33.40
N LEU A 71 -0.99 3.36 -32.70
CA LEU A 71 -1.01 3.24 -31.25
C LEU A 71 0.45 3.14 -30.74
N PRO A 72 0.82 3.84 -29.65
CA PRO A 72 2.14 3.67 -29.06
C PRO A 72 2.31 2.26 -28.50
N VAL A 73 3.50 1.71 -28.61
CA VAL A 73 3.94 0.47 -27.97
C VAL A 73 5.22 0.78 -27.21
N PRO A 74 5.27 0.57 -25.87
CA PRO A 74 4.26 -0.07 -25.04
C PRO A 74 3.03 0.79 -24.72
N SER A 75 1.84 0.17 -24.66
CA SER A 75 0.60 0.77 -24.12
C SER A 75 -0.51 -0.25 -23.84
N HIS A 76 -1.52 0.19 -23.09
CA HIS A 76 -2.84 -0.45 -23.03
C HIS A 76 -3.81 0.31 -23.93
N TRP A 77 -4.41 -0.35 -24.92
CA TRP A 77 -5.22 0.38 -25.92
C TRP A 77 -6.44 1.07 -25.31
N VAL A 78 -6.97 0.54 -24.20
CA VAL A 78 -8.14 1.08 -23.48
C VAL A 78 -7.90 2.43 -22.81
N LEU A 79 -6.63 2.86 -22.71
CA LEU A 79 -6.24 4.17 -22.19
C LEU A 79 -5.96 5.20 -23.31
N HIS A 80 -6.14 4.81 -24.57
CA HIS A 80 -5.87 5.67 -25.73
C HIS A 80 -7.13 5.99 -26.54
N GLY A 81 -7.06 7.12 -27.25
CA GLY A 81 -8.13 7.57 -28.14
C GLY A 81 -9.43 7.94 -27.43
N GLU A 82 -9.37 8.38 -26.16
CA GLU A 82 -10.53 8.82 -25.37
C GLU A 82 -11.67 7.79 -25.34
N GLY A 83 -11.32 6.51 -25.19
CA GLY A 83 -12.29 5.41 -25.15
C GLY A 83 -12.66 4.83 -26.51
N LYS A 84 -12.05 5.33 -27.61
CA LYS A 84 -12.22 4.80 -28.98
C LYS A 84 -11.97 3.31 -29.06
N TYR A 85 -11.07 2.78 -28.23
CA TYR A 85 -10.70 1.36 -28.21
C TYR A 85 -11.24 0.62 -26.98
N GLY A 86 -12.35 1.09 -26.40
CA GLY A 86 -12.87 0.56 -25.14
C GLY A 86 -12.30 1.27 -23.92
N ARG A 87 -12.60 0.75 -22.74
CA ARG A 87 -12.22 1.32 -21.44
C ARG A 87 -11.73 0.23 -20.48
N PRO A 88 -10.98 0.60 -19.42
CA PRO A 88 -10.65 -0.32 -18.33
C PRO A 88 -11.89 -0.99 -17.73
N ILE A 89 -11.72 -2.20 -17.20
CA ILE A 89 -12.73 -2.92 -16.42
C ILE A 89 -12.09 -3.26 -15.07
N TYR A 90 -12.71 -2.89 -13.95
CA TYR A 90 -12.23 -3.30 -12.63
C TYR A 90 -13.12 -4.38 -12.03
N THR A 91 -12.51 -5.50 -11.65
CA THR A 91 -13.12 -6.50 -10.78
C THR A 91 -12.10 -6.94 -9.74
N ASN A 92 -12.57 -7.26 -8.54
CA ASN A 92 -11.76 -7.86 -7.48
C ASN A 92 -11.74 -9.39 -7.70
N VAL A 93 -12.64 -10.14 -7.07
CA VAL A 93 -12.68 -11.62 -7.15
C VAL A 93 -13.45 -12.16 -8.36
N GLN A 94 -14.38 -11.37 -8.91
CA GLN A 94 -15.30 -11.89 -9.92
C GLN A 94 -14.74 -11.76 -11.33
N TYR A 95 -14.63 -12.86 -12.07
CA TYR A 95 -14.34 -12.77 -13.49
C TYR A 95 -15.36 -11.89 -14.24
N PRO A 96 -14.92 -11.04 -15.19
CA PRO A 96 -15.79 -10.24 -16.05
C PRO A 96 -16.47 -11.07 -17.16
N PHE A 97 -16.41 -12.40 -17.07
CA PHE A 97 -16.97 -13.35 -18.03
C PHE A 97 -17.46 -14.63 -17.31
N PRO A 98 -18.32 -15.45 -17.95
CA PRO A 98 -18.77 -16.71 -17.36
C PRO A 98 -17.60 -17.66 -17.07
N VAL A 99 -17.61 -18.30 -15.90
CA VAL A 99 -16.59 -19.30 -15.54
C VAL A 99 -16.91 -20.63 -16.23
N ASP A 100 -16.37 -20.81 -17.44
CA ASP A 100 -16.53 -22.00 -18.29
C ASP A 100 -15.19 -22.38 -18.96
N PRO A 101 -14.15 -22.74 -18.18
CA PRO A 101 -12.81 -22.94 -18.72
C PRO A 101 -12.77 -24.10 -19.72
N PRO A 102 -12.04 -23.98 -20.86
CA PRO A 102 -11.16 -22.86 -21.23
C PRO A 102 -11.81 -21.84 -22.19
N PHE A 103 -13.14 -21.77 -22.26
CA PHE A 103 -13.88 -20.92 -23.19
C PHE A 103 -13.95 -19.47 -22.72
N VAL A 104 -14.07 -18.54 -23.68
CA VAL A 104 -14.12 -17.09 -23.45
C VAL A 104 -15.30 -16.48 -24.21
N PRO A 105 -15.75 -15.26 -23.87
CA PRO A 105 -16.88 -14.62 -24.55
C PRO A 105 -16.64 -14.38 -26.04
N ASP A 106 -17.73 -14.36 -26.83
CA ASP A 106 -17.68 -13.95 -28.24
C ASP A 106 -17.24 -12.48 -28.38
N ALA A 107 -17.72 -11.61 -27.48
CA ALA A 107 -17.27 -10.23 -27.36
C ALA A 107 -15.87 -10.20 -26.74
N ASN A 108 -14.86 -10.22 -27.60
CA ASN A 108 -13.47 -10.33 -27.21
C ASN A 108 -12.65 -9.30 -27.99
N PRO A 109 -12.43 -8.11 -27.41
CA PRO A 109 -11.61 -7.07 -28.00
C PRO A 109 -10.27 -7.64 -28.46
N THR A 110 -10.02 -7.54 -29.76
CA THR A 110 -8.87 -8.15 -30.43
C THR A 110 -8.12 -7.07 -31.20
N GLY A 111 -6.93 -6.71 -30.71
CA GLY A 111 -6.06 -5.70 -31.30
C GLY A 111 -5.11 -6.30 -32.34
N ASP A 112 -5.14 -5.78 -33.56
CA ASP A 112 -4.14 -6.10 -34.58
C ASP A 112 -3.09 -4.98 -34.63
N TYR A 113 -1.82 -5.37 -34.53
CA TYR A 113 -0.65 -4.49 -34.52
C TYR A 113 0.26 -4.82 -35.71
N ARG A 114 0.74 -3.81 -36.45
CA ARG A 114 1.72 -3.98 -37.54
C ARG A 114 2.86 -2.97 -37.43
N ARG A 115 4.10 -3.45 -37.56
CA ARG A 115 5.33 -2.64 -37.46
C ARG A 115 6.31 -3.02 -38.56
N SER A 116 6.63 -2.05 -39.40
CA SER A 116 7.78 -2.16 -40.32
C SER A 116 9.06 -1.71 -39.61
N PHE A 117 10.17 -2.39 -39.78
CA PHE A 117 11.46 -2.03 -39.18
C PHE A 117 12.63 -2.54 -40.03
N ASP A 118 13.82 -1.97 -39.83
CA ASP A 118 15.02 -2.34 -40.59
C ASP A 118 16.00 -3.14 -39.72
N VAL A 119 16.50 -4.25 -40.26
CA VAL A 119 17.55 -5.06 -39.64
C VAL A 119 18.87 -4.88 -40.39
N PRO A 120 20.00 -4.57 -39.71
CA PRO A 120 21.30 -4.43 -40.35
C PRO A 120 21.74 -5.71 -41.07
N ALA A 121 22.34 -5.58 -42.26
CA ALA A 121 22.84 -6.74 -43.01
C ALA A 121 23.92 -7.54 -42.25
N ALA A 122 24.71 -6.87 -41.40
CA ALA A 122 25.74 -7.48 -40.58
C ALA A 122 25.20 -8.53 -39.59
N TRP A 123 23.92 -8.47 -39.23
CA TRP A 123 23.28 -9.44 -38.33
C TRP A 123 23.03 -10.81 -39.00
N PHE A 124 23.26 -10.92 -40.31
CA PHE A 124 23.12 -12.16 -41.08
C PHE A 124 24.47 -12.77 -41.46
N GLU A 125 25.57 -12.20 -40.97
CA GLU A 125 26.92 -12.75 -41.13
C GLU A 125 27.17 -13.88 -40.13
N SER A 126 28.22 -14.67 -40.36
CA SER A 126 28.55 -15.85 -39.52
C SER A 126 28.95 -15.49 -38.08
N THR A 127 29.10 -14.20 -37.75
CA THR A 127 29.32 -13.70 -36.39
C THR A 127 28.04 -13.72 -35.53
N THR A 128 26.88 -13.92 -36.14
CA THR A 128 25.58 -14.06 -35.46
C THR A 128 25.07 -15.48 -35.66
N ALA A 129 24.77 -16.16 -34.55
CA ALA A 129 24.24 -17.52 -34.55
C ALA A 129 22.71 -17.56 -34.71
N ALA A 130 22.00 -16.61 -34.10
CA ALA A 130 20.55 -16.55 -34.13
C ALA A 130 20.02 -15.12 -33.95
N LEU A 131 18.76 -14.89 -34.34
CA LEU A 131 18.02 -13.65 -34.11
C LEU A 131 16.81 -13.94 -33.22
N THR A 132 16.69 -13.20 -32.12
CA THR A 132 15.66 -13.42 -31.10
C THR A 132 14.74 -12.21 -31.01
N LEU A 133 13.44 -12.44 -31.15
CA LEU A 133 12.39 -11.45 -30.88
C LEU A 133 11.84 -11.68 -29.47
N ARG A 134 11.86 -10.64 -28.64
CA ARG A 134 11.44 -10.67 -27.24
C ARG A 134 10.22 -9.77 -27.01
N PHE A 135 9.26 -10.26 -26.25
CA PHE A 135 8.17 -9.51 -25.67
C PHE A 135 8.27 -9.59 -24.15
N ASP A 136 8.38 -8.45 -23.46
CA ASP A 136 8.49 -8.41 -21.99
C ASP A 136 7.12 -8.45 -21.27
N GLY A 137 6.02 -8.19 -21.99
CA GLY A 137 4.67 -8.23 -21.44
C GLY A 137 3.59 -7.85 -22.46
N VAL A 138 2.58 -8.73 -22.59
CA VAL A 138 1.43 -8.55 -23.50
C VAL A 138 0.21 -9.13 -22.81
N GLU A 139 -0.87 -8.35 -22.68
CA GLU A 139 -2.10 -8.78 -22.01
C GLU A 139 -3.25 -9.03 -23.03
N SER A 140 -3.81 -10.23 -23.18
CA SER A 140 -3.36 -11.53 -22.64
C SER A 140 -2.64 -12.37 -23.71
N ARG A 141 -3.35 -13.26 -24.39
CA ARG A 141 -2.74 -14.15 -25.39
C ARG A 141 -2.56 -13.44 -26.72
N TYR A 142 -1.43 -13.67 -27.36
CA TYR A 142 -1.09 -13.05 -28.64
C TYR A 142 -0.46 -14.03 -29.62
N LYS A 143 -0.64 -13.76 -30.91
CA LYS A 143 -0.05 -14.51 -32.03
C LYS A 143 0.86 -13.61 -32.85
N VAL A 144 2.00 -14.13 -33.27
CA VAL A 144 3.09 -13.36 -33.89
C VAL A 144 3.37 -13.88 -35.30
N TRP A 145 3.52 -12.95 -36.25
CA TRP A 145 4.04 -13.21 -37.59
C TRP A 145 5.18 -12.26 -37.93
N VAL A 146 6.18 -12.76 -38.63
CA VAL A 146 7.27 -11.97 -39.20
C VAL A 146 7.36 -12.25 -40.69
N ASN A 147 7.28 -11.20 -41.51
CA ASN A 147 7.27 -11.30 -42.97
C ASN A 147 6.23 -12.32 -43.49
N GLY A 148 5.03 -12.33 -42.89
CA GLY A 148 3.94 -13.26 -43.22
C GLY A 148 4.09 -14.69 -42.71
N GLN A 149 5.21 -15.05 -42.09
CA GLN A 149 5.42 -16.37 -41.50
C GLN A 149 4.95 -16.38 -40.05
N GLU A 150 4.16 -17.38 -39.67
CA GLU A 150 3.79 -17.59 -38.26
C GLU A 150 5.02 -17.96 -37.44
N ILE A 151 5.26 -17.22 -36.37
CA ILE A 151 6.37 -17.45 -35.44
C ILE A 151 5.90 -18.25 -34.24
N GLY A 152 4.77 -17.87 -33.65
CA GLY A 152 4.23 -18.55 -32.48
C GLY A 152 3.13 -17.80 -31.75
N VAL A 153 2.76 -18.33 -30.59
CA VAL A 153 1.73 -17.82 -29.69
C VAL A 153 2.33 -17.68 -28.29
N GLY A 154 2.24 -16.49 -27.72
CA GLY A 154 2.67 -16.21 -26.34
C GLY A 154 1.50 -16.15 -25.35
N SER A 155 1.76 -16.50 -24.09
CA SER A 155 0.81 -16.54 -22.97
C SER A 155 1.52 -16.15 -21.67
N GLY A 156 0.78 -15.78 -20.62
CA GLY A 156 1.35 -15.28 -19.36
C GLY A 156 1.68 -13.81 -19.48
N SER A 157 0.71 -12.96 -19.10
CA SER A 157 0.67 -11.56 -19.53
C SER A 157 1.85 -10.73 -19.06
N ARG A 158 2.34 -10.98 -17.85
CA ARG A 158 3.44 -10.22 -17.22
C ARG A 158 4.78 -10.93 -17.32
N LEU A 159 4.85 -12.02 -18.09
CA LEU A 159 6.02 -12.86 -18.24
C LEU A 159 6.65 -12.68 -19.62
N ALA A 160 7.98 -12.56 -19.65
CA ALA A 160 8.70 -12.45 -20.91
C ALA A 160 8.56 -13.71 -21.77
N GLN A 161 8.56 -13.54 -23.09
CA GLN A 161 8.61 -14.63 -24.07
C GLN A 161 9.54 -14.23 -25.21
N GLU A 162 10.46 -15.13 -25.54
CA GLU A 162 11.36 -14.99 -26.68
C GLU A 162 11.02 -16.00 -27.78
N PHE A 163 11.16 -15.57 -29.03
CA PHE A 163 10.98 -16.39 -30.22
C PHE A 163 12.21 -16.32 -31.12
N ASP A 164 12.60 -17.47 -31.68
CA ASP A 164 13.60 -17.54 -32.73
C ASP A 164 12.98 -17.08 -34.06
N VAL A 165 13.53 -16.00 -34.61
CA VAL A 165 13.08 -15.39 -35.87
C VAL A 165 14.17 -15.42 -36.94
N THR A 166 15.24 -16.21 -36.72
CA THR A 166 16.42 -16.29 -37.60
C THR A 166 16.05 -16.59 -39.04
N ALA A 167 15.16 -17.56 -39.28
CA ALA A 167 14.76 -17.97 -40.63
C ALA A 167 13.71 -17.04 -41.27
N ALA A 168 13.02 -16.22 -40.48
CA ALA A 168 11.92 -15.37 -40.95
C ALA A 168 12.38 -13.96 -41.29
N LEU A 169 13.43 -13.45 -40.63
CA LEU A 169 13.98 -12.13 -40.89
C LEU A 169 14.85 -12.09 -42.16
N ARG A 170 15.00 -10.87 -42.70
CA ARG A 170 15.87 -10.58 -43.86
C ARG A 170 16.63 -9.26 -43.66
N PRO A 171 17.77 -9.04 -44.34
CA PRO A 171 18.44 -7.74 -44.33
C PRO A 171 17.53 -6.60 -44.81
N GLY A 172 17.60 -5.44 -44.16
CA GLY A 172 16.77 -4.29 -44.48
C GLY A 172 15.35 -4.43 -43.93
N SER A 173 14.34 -4.12 -44.75
CA SER A 173 12.97 -3.95 -44.27
C SER A 173 12.24 -5.26 -43.97
N ASN A 174 11.68 -5.33 -42.76
CA ASN A 174 10.90 -6.43 -42.22
C ASN A 174 9.56 -5.93 -41.72
N LEU A 175 8.58 -6.82 -41.66
CA LEU A 175 7.26 -6.59 -41.10
C LEU A 175 7.03 -7.53 -39.92
N LEU A 176 6.70 -6.97 -38.76
CA LEU A 176 6.17 -7.67 -37.60
C LEU A 176 4.67 -7.41 -37.50
N VAL A 177 3.88 -8.48 -37.36
CA VAL A 177 2.44 -8.43 -37.10
C VAL A 177 2.15 -9.18 -35.82
N VAL A 178 1.36 -8.57 -34.93
CA VAL A 178 0.95 -9.18 -33.67
C VAL A 178 -0.56 -9.01 -33.51
N ARG A 179 -1.27 -10.11 -33.27
CA ARG A 179 -2.68 -10.09 -32.88
C ARG A 179 -2.79 -10.39 -31.40
N VAL A 180 -3.42 -9.50 -30.64
CA VAL A 180 -3.60 -9.61 -29.19
C VAL A 180 -5.07 -9.76 -28.86
N HIS A 181 -5.41 -10.70 -27.99
CA HIS A 181 -6.77 -10.89 -27.49
C HIS A 181 -6.84 -10.46 -26.02
N GLN A 182 -7.86 -9.68 -25.66
CA GLN A 182 -8.12 -9.34 -24.26
C GLN A 182 -8.42 -10.62 -23.46
N TRP A 183 -9.39 -11.41 -23.93
CA TRP A 183 -9.79 -12.66 -23.27
C TRP A 183 -9.15 -13.87 -23.94
N SER A 184 -8.61 -14.77 -23.14
CA SER A 184 -8.11 -16.07 -23.58
C SER A 184 -8.21 -17.10 -22.46
N ALA A 185 -7.80 -18.35 -22.72
CA ALA A 185 -7.64 -19.34 -21.66
C ALA A 185 -6.73 -18.82 -20.53
N ALA A 186 -5.74 -17.98 -20.84
CA ALA A 186 -4.83 -17.40 -19.86
C ALA A 186 -5.53 -16.48 -18.86
N SER A 187 -6.67 -15.87 -19.22
CA SER A 187 -7.42 -14.96 -18.35
C SER A 187 -7.97 -15.68 -17.11
N TYR A 188 -8.22 -16.99 -17.18
CA TYR A 188 -8.58 -17.81 -16.01
C TYR A 188 -7.44 -17.99 -15.01
N LEU A 189 -6.21 -17.61 -15.36
CA LEU A 189 -5.02 -17.70 -14.53
C LEU A 189 -4.53 -16.31 -14.08
N GLU A 190 -5.28 -15.26 -14.40
CA GLU A 190 -4.86 -13.87 -14.27
C GLU A 190 -6.00 -13.00 -13.69
N ASP A 191 -6.66 -13.52 -12.66
CA ASP A 191 -7.79 -12.91 -11.94
C ASP A 191 -7.34 -12.06 -10.76
N GLN A 192 -6.24 -11.32 -10.93
CA GLN A 192 -5.75 -10.39 -9.91
C GLN A 192 -6.78 -9.29 -9.61
N ASP A 193 -6.84 -8.84 -8.35
CA ASP A 193 -7.60 -7.66 -7.93
C ASP A 193 -6.98 -6.37 -8.51
N GLN A 194 -7.36 -6.04 -9.75
CA GLN A 194 -6.84 -4.89 -10.49
C GLN A 194 -7.70 -4.57 -11.72
N TRP A 195 -7.32 -3.54 -12.47
CA TRP A 195 -7.88 -3.28 -13.79
C TRP A 195 -7.48 -4.34 -14.83
N TRP A 196 -8.44 -4.81 -15.62
CA TRP A 196 -8.20 -5.52 -16.88
C TRP A 196 -7.78 -4.51 -17.96
N LEU A 197 -6.52 -4.58 -18.41
CA LEU A 197 -5.92 -3.60 -19.32
C LEU A 197 -5.15 -4.33 -20.43
N PRO A 198 -5.82 -4.67 -21.55
CA PRO A 198 -5.17 -5.41 -22.61
C PRO A 198 -4.25 -4.52 -23.48
N GLY A 199 -3.24 -5.14 -24.09
CA GLY A 199 -2.27 -4.48 -24.97
C GLY A 199 -0.85 -5.02 -24.88
N ILE A 200 0.03 -4.54 -25.76
CA ILE A 200 1.47 -4.77 -25.68
C ILE A 200 2.03 -3.69 -24.74
N PHE A 201 2.09 -3.98 -23.44
CA PHE A 201 2.29 -2.97 -22.40
C PHE A 201 3.72 -2.91 -21.85
N ARG A 202 4.62 -3.77 -22.31
CA ARG A 202 6.08 -3.69 -22.09
C ARG A 202 6.83 -3.80 -23.41
N ASP A 203 8.15 -3.70 -23.31
CA ASP A 203 9.06 -3.65 -24.45
C ASP A 203 8.91 -4.80 -25.44
N VAL A 204 9.11 -4.45 -26.70
CA VAL A 204 9.37 -5.41 -27.78
C VAL A 204 10.77 -5.15 -28.31
N THR A 205 11.64 -6.15 -28.25
CA THR A 205 13.05 -6.00 -28.63
C THR A 205 13.51 -7.12 -29.54
N LEU A 206 14.44 -6.80 -30.44
CA LEU A 206 15.13 -7.77 -31.28
C LEU A 206 16.61 -7.80 -30.88
N ALA A 207 17.19 -8.99 -30.75
CA ALA A 207 18.60 -9.17 -30.42
C ALA A 207 19.29 -10.14 -31.40
N ALA A 208 20.52 -9.81 -31.80
CA ALA A 208 21.40 -10.70 -32.53
C ALA A 208 22.26 -11.49 -31.55
N ARG A 209 22.03 -12.81 -31.45
CA ARG A 209 22.80 -13.72 -30.60
C ARG A 209 24.18 -13.99 -31.24
N PRO A 210 25.29 -13.57 -30.63
CA PRO A 210 26.62 -13.77 -31.22
C PRO A 210 26.98 -15.25 -31.35
N ALA A 211 27.67 -15.64 -32.42
CA ALA A 211 28.33 -16.95 -32.51
C ALA A 211 29.51 -16.98 -31.52
N GLY A 212 29.60 -18.03 -30.69
CA GLY A 212 30.48 -18.03 -29.51
C GLY A 212 30.05 -17.04 -28.41
N GLY A 213 28.78 -16.62 -28.39
CA GLY A 213 28.18 -15.82 -27.31
C GLY A 213 27.80 -16.64 -26.09
N ILE A 214 27.26 -15.96 -25.08
CA ILE A 214 26.79 -16.55 -23.82
C ILE A 214 25.28 -16.38 -23.74
N THR A 215 24.53 -17.49 -23.75
CA THR A 215 23.06 -17.49 -23.82
C THR A 215 22.41 -17.09 -22.51
N ASP A 216 22.90 -17.64 -21.39
CA ASP A 216 22.43 -17.31 -20.05
C ASP A 216 23.58 -17.40 -19.04
N VAL A 217 23.44 -16.65 -17.95
CA VAL A 217 24.38 -16.58 -16.83
C VAL A 217 23.58 -16.63 -15.54
N TRP A 218 24.05 -17.45 -14.60
CA TRP A 218 23.66 -17.33 -13.19
C TRP A 218 24.91 -17.21 -12.33
N LEU A 219 25.10 -16.06 -11.70
CA LEU A 219 26.15 -15.86 -10.71
C LEU A 219 25.54 -15.96 -9.31
N ARG A 220 25.39 -17.19 -8.80
CA ARG A 220 24.80 -17.41 -7.48
C ARG A 220 25.78 -16.99 -6.41
N THR A 221 25.40 -15.96 -5.65
CA THR A 221 26.19 -15.43 -4.54
C THR A 221 25.79 -16.06 -3.21
N GLY A 222 26.74 -16.11 -2.28
CA GLY A 222 26.51 -16.38 -0.86
C GLY A 222 27.48 -15.58 -0.01
N TRP A 223 27.18 -15.44 1.27
CA TRP A 223 28.03 -14.74 2.24
C TRP A 223 27.98 -15.40 3.61
N THR A 224 29.12 -15.41 4.30
CA THR A 224 29.25 -15.81 5.70
C THR A 224 30.20 -14.89 6.44
N ALA A 225 29.92 -14.57 7.70
CA ALA A 225 30.79 -13.75 8.52
C ALA A 225 32.10 -14.46 8.86
N ASP A 226 33.23 -13.75 8.81
CA ASP A 226 34.52 -14.27 9.26
C ASP A 226 34.62 -14.19 10.78
N THR A 227 35.12 -15.25 11.43
CA THR A 227 35.30 -15.26 12.88
C THR A 227 36.31 -14.21 13.32
N GLY A 228 35.85 -13.17 14.03
CA GLY A 228 36.70 -12.12 14.60
C GLY A 228 36.98 -10.93 13.68
N ALA A 229 36.40 -10.87 12.48
CA ALA A 229 36.38 -9.65 11.67
C ALA A 229 35.42 -8.60 12.30
N GLY A 230 35.71 -7.31 12.12
CA GLY A 230 34.78 -6.24 12.46
C GLY A 230 33.50 -6.30 11.60
N GLN A 231 32.47 -5.54 11.96
CA GLN A 231 31.25 -5.44 11.14
C GLN A 231 31.59 -5.12 9.68
N GLY A 232 31.00 -5.87 8.74
CA GLY A 232 31.05 -5.55 7.31
C GLY A 232 32.06 -6.31 6.46
N SER A 233 32.88 -7.21 6.99
CA SER A 233 33.78 -8.04 6.17
C SER A 233 33.55 -9.53 6.44
N GLY A 234 33.35 -10.31 5.38
CA GLY A 234 33.22 -11.76 5.45
C GLY A 234 33.72 -12.45 4.20
N THR A 235 33.50 -13.75 4.13
CA THR A 235 33.81 -14.56 2.95
C THR A 235 32.58 -14.63 2.05
N GLY A 236 32.72 -14.15 0.81
CA GLY A 236 31.73 -14.34 -0.25
C GLY A 236 31.95 -15.65 -0.99
N THR A 237 30.88 -16.29 -1.46
CA THR A 237 30.92 -17.43 -2.38
C THR A 237 30.32 -17.04 -3.72
N LEU A 238 30.93 -17.52 -4.80
CA LEU A 238 30.38 -17.46 -6.16
C LEU A 238 30.27 -18.87 -6.71
N ASP A 239 29.05 -19.24 -7.11
CA ASP A 239 28.69 -20.47 -7.79
C ASP A 239 28.16 -20.13 -9.19
N PRO A 240 29.04 -20.07 -10.21
CA PRO A 240 28.67 -19.66 -11.55
C PRO A 240 28.06 -20.82 -12.36
N GLU A 241 26.95 -20.55 -13.05
CA GLU A 241 26.38 -21.39 -14.11
C GLU A 241 26.41 -20.59 -15.42
N ILE A 242 27.08 -21.12 -16.44
CA ILE A 242 27.23 -20.49 -17.76
C ILE A 242 26.57 -21.38 -18.81
N ILE A 243 25.54 -20.86 -19.49
CA ILE A 243 24.90 -21.53 -20.62
C ILE A 243 25.47 -20.93 -21.90
N ALA A 244 26.44 -21.63 -22.49
CA ALA A 244 27.10 -21.24 -23.72
C ALA A 244 27.54 -22.48 -24.53
N GLU A 245 27.68 -22.30 -25.83
CA GLU A 245 28.26 -23.33 -26.71
C GLU A 245 29.78 -23.47 -26.46
N ALA A 246 30.36 -24.60 -26.87
CA ALA A 246 31.78 -24.89 -26.63
C ALA A 246 32.74 -23.88 -27.30
N ASP A 247 32.31 -23.23 -28.38
CA ASP A 247 33.08 -22.22 -29.11
C ASP A 247 33.09 -20.83 -28.44
N ALA A 248 32.24 -20.60 -27.43
CA ALA A 248 32.30 -19.40 -26.59
C ALA A 248 33.52 -19.40 -25.68
N TYR A 249 34.08 -20.57 -25.38
CA TYR A 249 35.24 -20.68 -24.50
C TYR A 249 36.53 -20.31 -25.23
N PRO A 250 37.45 -19.58 -24.58
CA PRO A 250 37.49 -19.24 -23.15
C PRO A 250 36.49 -18.17 -22.71
N VAL A 251 35.84 -18.39 -21.57
CA VAL A 251 34.96 -17.41 -20.89
C VAL A 251 35.68 -16.84 -19.67
N THR A 252 35.56 -15.53 -19.44
CA THR A 252 36.20 -14.84 -18.32
C THR A 252 35.18 -14.13 -17.45
N LEU A 253 35.18 -14.43 -16.14
CA LEU A 253 34.51 -13.66 -15.09
C LEU A 253 35.49 -12.64 -14.50
N THR A 254 35.09 -11.37 -14.45
CA THR A 254 35.84 -10.33 -13.73
C THR A 254 34.97 -9.63 -12.70
N VAL A 255 35.50 -9.42 -11.49
CA VAL A 255 34.91 -8.56 -10.45
C VAL A 255 36.01 -7.63 -9.95
N PRO A 256 36.23 -6.48 -10.62
CA PRO A 256 37.43 -5.67 -10.41
C PRO A 256 37.64 -5.21 -8.97
N ALA A 257 36.57 -4.80 -8.28
CA ALA A 257 36.62 -4.31 -6.91
C ALA A 257 37.03 -5.39 -5.88
N LEU A 258 36.91 -6.67 -6.24
CA LEU A 258 37.33 -7.81 -5.40
C LEU A 258 38.61 -8.49 -5.93
N GLY A 259 39.23 -7.95 -6.98
CA GLY A 259 40.42 -8.55 -7.60
C GLY A 259 40.18 -9.91 -8.25
N VAL A 260 38.92 -10.26 -8.55
CA VAL A 260 38.56 -11.53 -9.20
C VAL A 260 38.74 -11.40 -10.70
N ALA A 261 39.55 -12.30 -11.28
CA ALA A 261 39.68 -12.49 -12.72
C ALA A 261 39.89 -13.98 -12.99
N VAL A 262 38.79 -14.70 -13.25
CA VAL A 262 38.79 -16.16 -13.45
C VAL A 262 38.50 -16.44 -14.91
N ARG A 263 39.38 -17.21 -15.54
CA ARG A 263 39.23 -17.66 -16.92
C ARG A 263 38.96 -19.16 -16.94
N TRP A 264 37.91 -19.54 -17.63
CA TRP A 264 37.54 -20.92 -17.89
C TRP A 264 37.82 -21.23 -19.35
N ASP A 265 38.67 -22.21 -19.62
CA ASP A 265 39.02 -22.60 -20.99
C ASP A 265 38.01 -23.63 -21.56
N SER A 266 37.17 -24.21 -20.71
CA SER A 266 36.10 -25.13 -21.07
C SER A 266 34.94 -25.11 -20.05
N PRO A 267 33.75 -25.65 -20.39
CA PRO A 267 32.64 -25.76 -19.44
C PRO A 267 32.98 -26.50 -18.15
N ALA A 268 33.91 -27.47 -18.20
CA ALA A 268 34.30 -28.25 -17.04
C ALA A 268 35.15 -27.47 -16.01
N ASP A 269 35.71 -26.32 -16.41
CA ASP A 269 36.51 -25.47 -15.52
C ASP A 269 35.63 -24.54 -14.66
N VAL A 270 34.34 -24.40 -15.01
CA VAL A 270 33.37 -23.57 -14.28
C VAL A 270 33.01 -24.28 -12.97
N VAL A 271 33.61 -23.81 -11.88
CA VAL A 271 33.41 -24.36 -10.53
C VAL A 271 33.24 -23.24 -9.50
N PRO A 272 32.56 -23.52 -8.36
CA PRO A 272 32.43 -22.54 -7.30
C PRO A 272 33.77 -22.15 -6.68
N PHE A 273 33.87 -20.91 -6.19
CA PHE A 273 35.03 -20.42 -5.44
C PHE A 273 34.63 -19.36 -4.40
N THR A 274 35.56 -19.08 -3.47
CA THR A 274 35.38 -18.09 -2.40
C THR A 274 36.17 -16.82 -2.70
N VAL A 275 35.70 -15.70 -2.12
CA VAL A 275 36.33 -14.38 -2.20
C VAL A 275 36.39 -13.80 -0.80
N ASP A 276 37.59 -13.46 -0.33
CA ASP A 276 37.79 -12.88 1.00
C ASP A 276 37.43 -11.38 1.02
N ASN A 277 37.14 -10.85 2.20
CA ASN A 277 36.88 -9.43 2.45
C ASN A 277 35.71 -8.84 1.63
N VAL A 278 34.61 -9.57 1.58
CA VAL A 278 33.37 -9.16 0.91
C VAL A 278 32.41 -8.54 1.92
N GLU A 279 31.89 -7.36 1.57
CA GLU A 279 30.80 -6.70 2.26
C GLU A 279 29.46 -7.34 1.84
N PRO A 280 28.59 -7.74 2.79
CA PRO A 280 27.31 -8.35 2.46
C PRO A 280 26.32 -7.33 1.89
N TRP A 281 25.43 -7.81 1.02
CA TRP A 281 24.24 -7.08 0.60
C TRP A 281 23.11 -7.27 1.62
N SER A 282 22.40 -6.18 1.95
CA SER A 282 21.13 -6.19 2.66
C SER A 282 20.25 -5.01 2.23
N ALA A 283 18.96 -4.98 2.59
CA ALA A 283 18.09 -3.83 2.31
C ALA A 283 18.53 -2.52 3.01
N GLU A 284 19.35 -2.62 4.06
CA GLU A 284 19.89 -1.46 4.79
C GLU A 284 21.22 -0.98 4.21
N LEU A 285 22.05 -1.92 3.75
CA LEU A 285 23.36 -1.68 3.16
C LEU A 285 23.42 -2.44 1.82
N PRO A 286 22.84 -1.89 0.73
CA PRO A 286 22.68 -2.58 -0.55
C PRO A 286 23.99 -2.61 -1.35
N ARG A 287 25.03 -3.24 -0.80
CA ARG A 287 26.35 -3.28 -1.42
C ARG A 287 26.34 -4.16 -2.67
N LEU A 288 26.64 -3.53 -3.82
CA LEU A 288 26.78 -4.19 -5.11
C LEU A 288 28.21 -4.13 -5.63
N TYR A 289 28.65 -5.21 -6.26
CA TYR A 289 29.93 -5.31 -6.97
C TYR A 289 29.70 -5.50 -8.46
N GLU A 290 30.17 -4.56 -9.29
CA GLU A 290 30.15 -4.69 -10.75
C GLU A 290 30.96 -5.91 -11.19
N ALA A 291 30.34 -6.75 -12.02
CA ALA A 291 30.93 -7.95 -12.57
C ALA A 291 30.66 -8.05 -14.06
N THR A 292 31.60 -8.67 -14.79
CA THR A 292 31.40 -9.02 -16.19
C THR A 292 31.70 -10.49 -16.43
N VAL A 293 30.87 -11.13 -17.26
CA VAL A 293 31.14 -12.46 -17.83
C VAL A 293 31.25 -12.28 -19.33
N SER A 294 32.41 -12.62 -19.89
CA SER A 294 32.72 -12.33 -21.30
C SER A 294 33.32 -13.53 -22.02
N SER A 295 32.86 -13.76 -23.25
CA SER A 295 33.56 -14.56 -24.25
C SER A 295 34.33 -13.63 -25.19
N ALA A 296 34.89 -14.16 -26.27
CA ALA A 296 35.45 -13.34 -27.34
C ALA A 296 34.39 -12.54 -28.13
N ALA A 297 33.10 -12.91 -28.04
CA ALA A 297 32.03 -12.41 -28.90
C ALA A 297 30.92 -11.64 -28.16
N GLU A 298 30.77 -11.85 -26.85
CA GLU A 298 29.72 -11.24 -26.02
C GLU A 298 30.26 -10.94 -24.62
N SER A 299 29.85 -9.81 -24.05
CA SER A 299 30.09 -9.42 -22.66
C SER A 299 28.76 -9.11 -21.97
N ILE A 300 28.55 -9.72 -20.81
CA ILE A 300 27.37 -9.52 -19.96
C ILE A 300 27.81 -8.81 -18.67
N THR A 301 27.14 -7.71 -18.34
CA THR A 301 27.37 -6.95 -17.10
C THR A 301 26.31 -7.27 -16.06
N LEU A 302 26.76 -7.57 -14.83
CA LEU A 302 25.90 -7.86 -13.68
C LEU A 302 26.36 -7.07 -12.46
N ARG A 303 25.46 -6.89 -11.50
CA ARG A 303 25.77 -6.29 -10.19
C ARG A 303 25.55 -7.35 -9.10
N LEU A 304 26.62 -7.74 -8.42
CA LEU A 304 26.59 -8.82 -7.45
C LEU A 304 26.35 -8.28 -6.04
N GLY A 305 25.22 -8.65 -5.45
CA GLY A 305 25.00 -8.53 -4.01
C GLY A 305 25.28 -9.86 -3.32
N PHE A 306 26.26 -9.90 -2.42
CA PHE A 306 26.63 -11.12 -1.70
C PHE A 306 25.76 -11.32 -0.47
N ARG A 307 24.89 -12.32 -0.50
CA ARG A 307 23.99 -12.63 0.63
C ARG A 307 23.57 -14.09 0.63
N THR A 308 23.33 -14.63 1.82
CA THR A 308 22.78 -15.99 2.00
C THR A 308 21.41 -15.90 2.68
N VAL A 309 20.40 -16.53 2.08
CA VAL A 309 19.09 -16.75 2.71
C VAL A 309 19.07 -18.17 3.29
N GLU A 310 18.58 -18.32 4.50
CA GLU A 310 18.42 -19.63 5.14
C GLU A 310 17.19 -19.63 6.07
N ILE A 311 16.52 -20.78 6.18
CA ILE A 311 15.50 -21.02 7.19
C ILE A 311 16.07 -22.01 8.20
N VAL A 312 16.13 -21.60 9.46
CA VAL A 312 16.57 -22.45 10.58
C VAL A 312 15.42 -22.58 11.57
N GLY A 313 14.69 -23.69 11.50
CA GLY A 313 13.46 -23.88 12.26
C GLY A 313 12.40 -22.87 11.83
N ASP A 314 11.93 -22.04 12.76
CA ASP A 314 10.92 -21.02 12.51
C ASP A 314 11.50 -19.61 12.25
N GLN A 315 12.80 -19.53 11.95
CA GLN A 315 13.49 -18.27 11.70
C GLN A 315 13.90 -18.15 10.23
N PHE A 316 13.40 -17.11 9.55
CA PHE A 316 13.89 -16.64 8.26
C PHE A 316 15.10 -15.72 8.45
N LEU A 317 16.27 -16.18 8.01
CA LEU A 317 17.53 -15.48 8.19
C LEU A 317 18.09 -15.02 6.85
N VAL A 318 18.70 -13.83 6.87
CA VAL A 318 19.62 -13.39 5.83
C VAL A 318 20.94 -13.04 6.49
N ASN A 319 22.04 -13.54 5.93
CA ASN A 319 23.39 -13.34 6.46
C ASN A 319 23.51 -13.75 7.95
N GLY A 320 22.82 -14.83 8.33
CA GLY A 320 22.81 -15.38 9.69
C GLY A 320 21.94 -14.66 10.71
N ARG A 321 21.11 -13.68 10.30
CA ARG A 321 20.26 -12.90 11.23
C ARG A 321 18.82 -12.76 10.74
N ARG A 322 17.88 -12.81 11.69
CA ARG A 322 16.43 -12.71 11.48
C ARG A 322 16.08 -11.42 10.74
N VAL A 323 15.37 -11.54 9.63
CA VAL A 323 14.77 -10.40 8.92
C VAL A 323 13.38 -10.13 9.48
N VAL A 324 13.04 -8.87 9.70
CA VAL A 324 11.66 -8.41 9.88
C VAL A 324 11.29 -7.62 8.65
N PHE A 325 10.22 -8.05 7.98
CA PHE A 325 9.67 -7.41 6.79
C PHE A 325 8.73 -6.29 7.23
N HIS A 326 9.13 -5.06 6.91
CA HIS A 326 8.28 -3.89 6.92
C HIS A 326 7.99 -3.56 5.47
N GLY A 327 7.07 -4.34 4.90
CA GLY A 327 6.82 -4.37 3.46
C GLY A 327 5.51 -3.74 3.03
N VAL A 328 5.38 -3.59 1.72
CA VAL A 328 4.13 -3.24 1.01
C VAL A 328 3.93 -4.15 -0.19
N ASN A 329 2.67 -4.45 -0.51
CA ASN A 329 2.30 -5.01 -1.81
C ASN A 329 2.34 -3.89 -2.85
N ARG A 330 2.89 -4.17 -4.04
CA ARG A 330 3.11 -3.16 -5.08
C ARG A 330 2.80 -3.72 -6.47
N HIS A 331 1.73 -3.21 -7.07
CA HIS A 331 1.47 -3.31 -8.49
C HIS A 331 2.24 -2.22 -9.29
N GLU A 332 2.48 -2.46 -10.58
CA GLU A 332 2.84 -1.37 -11.51
C GLU A 332 1.57 -0.60 -11.87
N THR A 333 1.51 0.68 -11.52
CA THR A 333 0.31 1.48 -11.73
C THR A 333 0.65 2.93 -12.03
N ASN A 334 -0.16 3.53 -12.90
CA ASN A 334 -0.12 4.94 -13.24
C ASN A 334 -1.50 5.37 -13.74
N PRO A 335 -2.06 6.50 -13.26
CA PRO A 335 -3.41 6.94 -13.65
C PRO A 335 -3.62 7.17 -15.14
N ASP A 336 -2.54 7.46 -15.86
CA ASP A 336 -2.56 7.84 -17.28
C ASP A 336 -2.02 6.73 -18.19
N ARG A 337 -1.19 5.82 -17.65
CA ARG A 337 -0.49 4.78 -18.42
C ARG A 337 -0.79 3.34 -18.01
N GLY A 338 -1.58 3.11 -16.96
CA GLY A 338 -1.85 1.77 -16.45
C GLY A 338 -0.57 1.09 -15.95
N ARG A 339 -0.26 -0.11 -16.46
CA ARG A 339 0.92 -0.90 -16.06
C ARG A 339 2.19 -0.62 -16.88
N VAL A 340 2.20 0.38 -17.76
CA VAL A 340 3.41 0.70 -18.53
C VAL A 340 4.49 1.28 -17.62
N PHE A 341 5.64 0.60 -17.58
CA PHE A 341 6.79 0.98 -16.76
C PHE A 341 7.42 2.30 -17.23
N ASP A 342 7.82 3.11 -16.24
CA ASP A 342 8.71 4.25 -16.42
C ASP A 342 9.76 4.21 -15.30
N GLU A 343 11.05 4.27 -15.65
CA GLU A 343 12.12 4.13 -14.66
C GLU A 343 12.17 5.32 -13.69
N ALA A 344 11.85 6.54 -14.14
CA ALA A 344 11.92 7.72 -13.28
C ALA A 344 10.80 7.69 -12.24
N ASP A 345 9.58 7.37 -12.65
CA ASP A 345 8.44 7.20 -11.75
C ASP A 345 8.71 6.04 -10.78
N ALA A 346 9.24 4.91 -11.25
CA ALA A 346 9.57 3.77 -10.38
C ALA A 346 10.67 4.11 -9.35
N ARG A 347 11.70 4.88 -9.73
CA ARG A 347 12.74 5.34 -8.80
C ARG A 347 12.17 6.27 -7.73
N GLU A 348 11.30 7.21 -8.11
CA GLU A 348 10.66 8.11 -7.15
C GLU A 348 9.69 7.36 -6.22
N ASP A 349 8.98 6.37 -6.75
CA ASP A 349 8.06 5.52 -6.00
C ASP A 349 8.82 4.69 -4.93
N LEU A 350 9.94 4.07 -5.30
CA LEU A 350 10.83 3.38 -4.36
C LEU A 350 11.50 4.35 -3.37
N ALA A 351 11.86 5.55 -3.80
CA ALA A 351 12.42 6.57 -2.89
C ALA A 351 11.38 6.99 -1.84
N LEU A 352 10.11 7.14 -2.25
CA LEU A 352 9.00 7.42 -1.34
C LEU A 352 8.82 6.28 -0.33
N MET A 353 8.88 5.02 -0.75
CA MET A 353 8.86 3.87 0.16
C MET A 353 9.97 3.97 1.23
N LYS A 354 11.24 4.22 0.83
CA LYS A 354 12.36 4.38 1.79
C LYS A 354 12.14 5.54 2.76
N ARG A 355 11.58 6.67 2.29
CA ARG A 355 11.25 7.83 3.15
C ARG A 355 10.20 7.50 4.22
N PHE A 356 9.43 6.45 4.02
CA PHE A 356 8.41 5.95 4.95
C PHE A 356 8.79 4.62 5.61
N ASN A 357 10.10 4.35 5.75
CA ASN A 357 10.69 3.22 6.47
C ASN A 357 10.36 1.83 5.89
N VAL A 358 9.80 1.75 4.68
CA VAL A 358 9.58 0.47 4.00
C VAL A 358 10.92 -0.17 3.64
N ASN A 359 11.07 -1.46 3.92
CA ASN A 359 12.28 -2.24 3.62
C ASN A 359 12.04 -3.43 2.69
N ALA A 360 10.78 -3.73 2.34
CA ALA A 360 10.43 -4.90 1.55
C ALA A 360 9.28 -4.62 0.56
N ILE A 361 9.27 -5.35 -0.55
CA ILE A 361 8.25 -5.29 -1.59
C ILE A 361 7.79 -6.72 -1.91
N ARG A 362 6.47 -6.93 -1.91
CA ARG A 362 5.86 -8.07 -2.61
C ARG A 362 5.34 -7.59 -3.95
N THR A 363 5.70 -8.30 -5.01
CA THR A 363 5.32 -7.97 -6.39
C THR A 363 3.94 -8.54 -6.71
N SER A 364 2.92 -8.04 -6.02
CA SER A 364 1.54 -8.51 -6.14
C SER A 364 0.99 -8.27 -7.56
N HIS A 365 0.46 -9.27 -8.28
CA HIS A 365 0.67 -10.72 -8.10
C HIS A 365 1.27 -11.32 -9.37
N TYR A 366 2.41 -10.76 -9.76
CA TYR A 366 3.13 -11.11 -10.97
C TYR A 366 4.50 -10.43 -11.01
N PRO A 367 5.43 -10.90 -11.85
CA PRO A 367 6.73 -10.27 -11.94
C PRO A 367 6.60 -8.83 -12.51
N PRO A 368 7.30 -7.84 -11.91
CA PRO A 368 7.29 -6.46 -12.38
C PRO A 368 8.06 -6.37 -13.70
N HIS A 369 8.16 -5.18 -14.30
CA HIS A 369 9.11 -4.93 -15.37
C HIS A 369 10.52 -5.30 -14.88
N PRO A 370 11.36 -6.00 -15.68
CA PRO A 370 12.64 -6.53 -15.20
C PRO A 370 13.57 -5.46 -14.61
N ARG A 371 13.51 -4.23 -15.15
CA ARG A 371 14.29 -3.09 -14.65
C ARG A 371 13.95 -2.68 -13.20
N LEU A 372 12.77 -3.01 -12.66
CA LEU A 372 12.44 -2.69 -11.27
C LEU A 372 13.38 -3.41 -10.28
N LEU A 373 13.81 -4.64 -10.61
CA LEU A 373 14.67 -5.44 -9.74
C LEU A 373 16.08 -4.89 -9.65
N ASP A 374 16.56 -4.25 -10.73
CA ASP A 374 17.78 -3.47 -10.68
C ASP A 374 17.68 -2.32 -9.67
N LEU A 375 16.53 -1.65 -9.58
CA LEU A 375 16.30 -0.58 -8.61
C LEU A 375 16.20 -1.14 -7.18
N ALA A 376 15.56 -2.29 -6.99
CA ALA A 376 15.45 -2.94 -5.69
C ALA A 376 16.82 -3.40 -5.14
N ASP A 377 17.68 -3.92 -6.02
CA ASP A 377 19.06 -4.27 -5.69
C ASP A 377 19.89 -3.05 -5.26
N GLU A 378 19.69 -1.91 -5.94
CA GLU A 378 20.44 -0.66 -5.75
C GLU A 378 19.98 0.11 -4.50
N MET A 379 18.66 0.28 -4.34
CA MET A 379 18.05 1.09 -3.27
C MET A 379 17.86 0.29 -1.98
N GLY A 380 18.00 -1.03 -2.05
CA GLY A 380 17.90 -1.95 -0.92
C GLY A 380 16.45 -2.22 -0.51
N PHE A 381 15.86 -3.25 -1.10
CA PHE A 381 14.58 -3.83 -0.69
C PHE A 381 14.66 -5.35 -0.66
N TRP A 382 14.07 -5.97 0.37
CA TRP A 382 13.79 -7.40 0.32
C TRP A 382 12.59 -7.64 -0.60
N VAL A 383 12.74 -8.51 -1.61
CA VAL A 383 11.69 -8.76 -2.59
C VAL A 383 11.15 -10.18 -2.45
N ILE A 384 9.82 -10.28 -2.32
CA ILE A 384 9.08 -11.49 -2.65
C ILE A 384 8.65 -11.36 -4.12
N LEU A 385 9.31 -12.14 -4.98
CA LEU A 385 9.04 -12.13 -6.41
C LEU A 385 7.97 -13.17 -6.71
N GLU A 386 6.80 -12.72 -7.15
CA GLU A 386 5.62 -13.56 -7.30
C GLU A 386 5.35 -13.90 -8.77
N SER A 387 5.08 -15.18 -9.04
CA SER A 387 4.70 -15.67 -10.36
C SER A 387 3.33 -15.14 -10.76
N ASP A 388 3.17 -14.95 -12.07
CA ASP A 388 1.93 -14.46 -12.67
C ASP A 388 0.84 -15.55 -12.65
N LEU A 389 0.12 -15.68 -11.53
CA LEU A 389 -0.93 -16.68 -11.34
C LEU A 389 -1.96 -16.24 -10.27
N GLU A 390 -3.22 -16.11 -10.68
CA GLU A 390 -4.36 -15.93 -9.78
C GLU A 390 -5.64 -16.56 -10.37
N THR A 391 -6.36 -17.36 -9.56
CA THR A 391 -7.58 -18.09 -9.97
C THR A 391 -8.74 -17.84 -9.00
N HIS A 392 -8.75 -16.69 -8.32
CA HIS A 392 -9.61 -16.43 -7.17
C HIS A 392 -11.11 -16.61 -7.45
N GLY A 393 -11.61 -16.22 -8.63
CA GLY A 393 -13.02 -16.39 -8.99
C GLY A 393 -13.56 -17.83 -8.92
N PHE A 394 -12.69 -18.84 -8.98
CA PHE A 394 -13.07 -20.25 -8.76
C PHE A 394 -13.48 -20.57 -7.32
N HIS A 395 -13.12 -19.73 -6.34
CA HIS A 395 -13.54 -19.88 -4.95
C HIS A 395 -15.07 -19.87 -4.81
N ARG A 396 -15.78 -19.03 -5.58
CA ARG A 396 -17.25 -18.89 -5.50
C ARG A 396 -18.01 -20.17 -5.86
N GLN A 397 -17.38 -21.08 -6.61
CA GLN A 397 -17.90 -22.39 -6.97
C GLN A 397 -17.26 -23.53 -6.17
N GLY A 398 -16.60 -23.22 -5.04
CA GLY A 398 -15.94 -24.21 -4.19
C GLY A 398 -14.73 -24.87 -4.85
N TRP A 399 -14.01 -24.13 -5.70
CA TRP A 399 -12.82 -24.57 -6.44
C TRP A 399 -13.03 -25.70 -7.45
N VAL A 400 -14.28 -26.01 -7.81
CA VAL A 400 -14.59 -26.96 -8.89
C VAL A 400 -13.95 -26.47 -10.19
N ASP A 401 -13.23 -27.36 -10.88
CA ASP A 401 -12.48 -27.10 -12.12
C ASP A 401 -11.38 -26.02 -11.99
N ASN A 402 -10.93 -25.71 -10.77
CA ASN A 402 -9.81 -24.80 -10.55
C ASN A 402 -8.55 -25.26 -11.32
N PRO A 403 -7.97 -24.42 -12.19
CA PRO A 403 -6.75 -24.74 -12.92
C PRO A 403 -5.58 -25.24 -12.06
N SER A 404 -5.52 -24.88 -10.78
CA SER A 404 -4.49 -25.33 -9.83
C SER A 404 -4.46 -26.85 -9.59
N ASP A 405 -5.55 -27.56 -9.86
CA ASP A 405 -5.63 -29.03 -9.70
C ASP A 405 -6.16 -29.76 -10.95
N VAL A 406 -6.30 -29.06 -12.08
CA VAL A 406 -6.73 -29.68 -13.35
C VAL A 406 -5.49 -29.99 -14.20
N PRO A 407 -5.21 -31.27 -14.54
CA PRO A 407 -3.97 -31.66 -15.21
C PRO A 407 -3.70 -30.98 -16.56
N ALA A 408 -4.75 -30.60 -17.30
CA ALA A 408 -4.63 -29.93 -18.60
C ALA A 408 -3.90 -28.57 -18.53
N TRP A 409 -3.84 -27.95 -17.34
CA TRP A 409 -3.15 -26.67 -17.13
C TRP A 409 -1.73 -26.82 -16.56
N ARG A 410 -1.32 -28.05 -16.20
CA ARG A 410 -0.07 -28.30 -15.47
C ARG A 410 1.15 -27.67 -16.15
N ASP A 411 1.27 -27.87 -17.46
CA ASP A 411 2.41 -27.38 -18.21
C ASP A 411 2.43 -25.84 -18.28
N ALA A 412 1.27 -25.19 -18.34
CA ALA A 412 1.18 -23.72 -18.28
C ALA A 412 1.53 -23.18 -16.89
N PHE A 413 1.17 -23.88 -15.81
CA PHE A 413 1.53 -23.50 -14.44
C PHE A 413 3.05 -23.56 -14.22
N VAL A 414 3.68 -24.69 -14.60
CA VAL A 414 5.13 -24.85 -14.44
C VAL A 414 5.90 -23.90 -15.35
N ASP A 415 5.45 -23.66 -16.58
CA ASP A 415 6.05 -22.69 -17.50
C ASP A 415 6.01 -21.24 -16.95
N ARG A 416 4.90 -20.85 -16.32
CA ARG A 416 4.80 -19.54 -15.64
C ARG A 416 5.84 -19.41 -14.54
N MET A 417 6.02 -20.45 -13.72
CA MET A 417 7.03 -20.47 -12.67
C MET A 417 8.45 -20.46 -13.24
N GLU A 418 8.70 -21.24 -14.29
CA GLU A 418 10.00 -21.30 -14.97
C GLU A 418 10.41 -19.92 -15.49
N ARG A 419 9.53 -19.26 -16.24
CA ARG A 419 9.82 -17.92 -16.78
C ARG A 419 9.96 -16.86 -15.71
N THR A 420 9.27 -17.02 -14.58
CA THR A 420 9.40 -16.15 -13.40
C THR A 420 10.80 -16.27 -12.79
N VAL A 421 11.23 -17.50 -12.45
CA VAL A 421 12.51 -17.75 -11.79
C VAL A 421 13.68 -17.47 -12.73
N GLU A 422 13.63 -17.97 -13.97
CA GLU A 422 14.76 -17.85 -14.89
C GLU A 422 15.08 -16.40 -15.23
N ARG A 423 14.07 -15.54 -15.37
CA ARG A 423 14.26 -14.12 -15.71
C ARG A 423 15.07 -13.39 -14.63
N ASP A 424 14.81 -13.70 -13.37
CA ASP A 424 15.15 -12.83 -12.24
C ASP A 424 16.16 -13.43 -11.24
N LYS A 425 16.60 -14.68 -11.44
CA LYS A 425 17.46 -15.46 -10.51
C LYS A 425 18.78 -14.80 -10.07
N ASN A 426 19.27 -13.79 -10.79
CA ASN A 426 20.52 -13.09 -10.49
C ASN A 426 20.37 -11.95 -9.46
N HIS A 427 19.15 -11.49 -9.17
CA HIS A 427 18.94 -10.34 -8.29
C HIS A 427 19.11 -10.70 -6.80
N ALA A 428 19.88 -9.89 -6.08
CA ALA A 428 20.20 -10.10 -4.66
C ALA A 428 19.00 -9.78 -3.76
N SER A 429 18.20 -8.78 -4.16
CA SER A 429 16.97 -8.34 -3.51
C SER A 429 15.94 -9.43 -3.35
N ILE A 430 15.85 -10.36 -4.30
CA ILE A 430 14.90 -11.46 -4.24
C ILE A 430 15.37 -12.46 -3.18
N VAL A 431 14.54 -12.61 -2.14
CA VAL A 431 14.78 -13.52 -1.01
C VAL A 431 13.74 -14.63 -0.91
N MET A 432 12.62 -14.54 -1.62
CA MET A 432 11.63 -15.60 -1.75
C MET A 432 11.04 -15.62 -3.16
N TRP A 433 10.66 -16.82 -3.61
CA TRP A 433 9.82 -17.01 -4.80
C TRP A 433 8.39 -17.28 -4.37
N SER A 434 7.42 -16.57 -4.92
CA SER A 434 6.02 -16.91 -4.72
C SER A 434 5.36 -17.55 -5.93
N LEU A 435 4.53 -18.57 -5.67
CA LEU A 435 3.87 -19.35 -6.72
C LEU A 435 2.72 -18.59 -7.42
N GLY A 436 2.20 -17.53 -6.79
CA GLY A 436 1.00 -16.80 -7.22
C GLY A 436 0.16 -16.38 -6.01
N ASN A 437 -1.08 -15.97 -6.25
CA ASN A 437 -2.01 -15.49 -5.22
C ASN A 437 -3.39 -16.18 -5.32
N GLU A 438 -4.07 -16.29 -4.18
CA GLU A 438 -5.48 -16.72 -4.01
C GLU A 438 -5.98 -17.78 -5.02
N SER A 439 -5.17 -18.82 -5.26
CA SER A 439 -5.41 -19.81 -6.31
C SER A 439 -5.84 -21.18 -5.79
N GLY A 440 -6.41 -21.20 -4.57
CA GLY A 440 -6.75 -22.42 -3.86
C GLY A 440 -5.51 -23.28 -3.58
N THR A 441 -5.60 -24.59 -3.77
CA THR A 441 -4.47 -25.51 -3.68
C THR A 441 -4.63 -26.63 -4.71
N GLY A 442 -3.55 -27.33 -5.08
CA GLY A 442 -3.63 -28.43 -6.04
C GLY A 442 -2.28 -28.95 -6.50
N ALA A 443 -2.31 -30.04 -7.29
CA ALA A 443 -1.14 -30.74 -7.76
C ALA A 443 -0.26 -29.92 -8.74
N ASN A 444 -0.81 -28.87 -9.36
CA ASN A 444 -0.04 -27.99 -10.26
C ASN A 444 0.77 -26.95 -9.48
N LEU A 445 0.22 -26.38 -8.40
CA LEU A 445 0.96 -25.52 -7.47
C LEU A 445 2.12 -26.28 -6.80
N ALA A 446 1.85 -27.50 -6.32
CA ALA A 446 2.90 -28.37 -5.78
C ALA A 446 4.00 -28.69 -6.81
N ALA A 447 3.65 -28.73 -8.11
CA ALA A 447 4.61 -28.93 -9.19
C ALA A 447 5.48 -27.70 -9.45
N MET A 448 4.89 -26.49 -9.38
CA MET A 448 5.64 -25.24 -9.46
C MET A 448 6.63 -25.12 -8.31
N ALA A 449 6.21 -25.43 -7.08
CA ALA A 449 7.08 -25.48 -5.92
C ALA A 449 8.22 -26.50 -6.09
N ALA A 450 7.90 -27.73 -6.51
CA ALA A 450 8.89 -28.77 -6.74
C ALA A 450 9.90 -28.41 -7.85
N TRP A 451 9.44 -27.80 -8.94
CA TRP A 451 10.31 -27.30 -9.99
C TRP A 451 11.24 -26.20 -9.47
N THR A 452 10.70 -25.26 -8.70
CA THR A 452 11.47 -24.16 -8.10
C THR A 452 12.54 -24.68 -7.15
N HIS A 453 12.21 -25.62 -6.27
CA HIS A 453 13.17 -26.23 -5.34
C HIS A 453 14.28 -26.99 -6.08
N ALA A 454 13.94 -27.63 -7.20
CA ALA A 454 14.91 -28.33 -8.04
C ALA A 454 15.83 -27.36 -8.79
N ARG A 455 15.32 -26.19 -9.19
CA ARG A 455 16.07 -25.19 -9.95
C ARG A 455 16.89 -24.25 -9.07
N ASP A 456 16.30 -23.73 -8.01
CA ASP A 456 16.90 -22.74 -7.11
C ASP A 456 16.64 -23.07 -5.63
N ALA A 457 17.61 -23.76 -5.02
CA ALA A 457 17.61 -24.04 -3.59
C ALA A 457 18.13 -22.86 -2.72
N SER A 458 18.40 -21.68 -3.30
CA SER A 458 18.90 -20.51 -2.54
C SER A 458 17.81 -19.66 -1.92
N ARG A 459 16.55 -19.82 -2.33
CA ARG A 459 15.42 -18.97 -1.94
C ARG A 459 14.23 -19.84 -1.53
N PRO A 460 13.63 -19.59 -0.36
CA PRO A 460 12.41 -20.28 0.07
C PRO A 460 11.21 -20.00 -0.86
N VAL A 461 10.27 -20.95 -0.91
CA VAL A 461 9.00 -20.82 -1.62
C VAL A 461 7.87 -20.32 -0.71
N HIS A 462 7.18 -19.28 -1.18
CA HIS A 462 6.01 -18.63 -0.59
C HIS A 462 4.73 -18.94 -1.38
N TYR A 463 3.65 -19.29 -0.69
CA TYR A 463 2.30 -19.28 -1.25
C TYR A 463 1.26 -19.34 -0.12
N GLU A 464 0.38 -18.35 -0.05
CA GLU A 464 -0.58 -18.19 1.06
C GLU A 464 -1.66 -19.27 1.05
N GLY A 465 -2.16 -19.64 -0.14
CA GLY A 465 -3.23 -20.63 -0.30
C GLY A 465 -2.86 -22.07 0.10
N ASP A 466 -1.58 -22.36 0.38
CA ASP A 466 -1.15 -23.62 1.00
C ASP A 466 -1.32 -23.59 2.52
N TYR A 467 -2.57 -23.44 2.97
CA TYR A 467 -2.90 -23.34 4.39
C TYR A 467 -2.31 -24.46 5.23
N THR A 468 -2.30 -25.69 4.71
CA THR A 468 -1.80 -26.85 5.46
C THR A 468 -0.28 -26.91 5.51
N GLY A 469 0.41 -26.30 4.55
CA GLY A 469 1.86 -26.34 4.42
C GLY A 469 2.37 -27.60 3.74
N ALA A 470 1.71 -28.04 2.68
CA ALA A 470 2.06 -29.24 1.94
C ALA A 470 3.33 -29.09 1.08
N TYR A 471 3.64 -27.88 0.58
CA TYR A 471 4.73 -27.67 -0.40
C TYR A 471 5.47 -26.32 -0.27
N THR A 472 5.10 -25.47 0.69
CA THR A 472 5.78 -24.18 0.97
C THR A 472 6.80 -24.27 2.10
N ASP A 473 7.76 -23.33 2.14
CA ASP A 473 8.81 -23.28 3.16
C ASP A 473 8.49 -22.31 4.32
N VAL A 474 7.68 -21.29 4.04
CA VAL A 474 7.19 -20.31 5.03
C VAL A 474 5.68 -20.50 5.24
N TYR A 475 5.21 -20.21 6.45
CA TYR A 475 3.78 -20.09 6.69
C TYR A 475 3.36 -18.65 6.39
N SER A 476 2.53 -18.47 5.37
CA SER A 476 2.00 -17.17 5.02
C SER A 476 0.50 -17.10 5.28
N ARG A 477 0.03 -15.92 5.67
CA ARG A 477 -1.39 -15.59 5.78
C ARG A 477 -1.65 -14.19 5.26
N MET A 478 -2.85 -13.98 4.76
CA MET A 478 -3.42 -12.65 4.58
C MET A 478 -4.46 -12.35 5.67
N TYR A 479 -4.43 -11.13 6.20
CA TYR A 479 -5.40 -10.55 7.12
C TYR A 479 -5.74 -11.41 8.35
N SER A 480 -4.83 -12.28 8.83
CA SER A 480 -5.07 -13.01 10.07
C SER A 480 -5.23 -12.02 11.22
N SER A 481 -6.25 -12.20 12.05
CA SER A 481 -6.56 -11.29 13.15
C SER A 481 -5.41 -11.20 14.16
N ILE A 482 -5.43 -10.19 15.03
CA ILE A 482 -4.50 -10.11 16.17
C ILE A 482 -4.53 -11.41 17.01
N PRO A 483 -5.70 -11.95 17.43
CA PRO A 483 -5.78 -13.23 18.14
C PRO A 483 -5.20 -14.43 17.39
N GLU A 484 -5.48 -14.56 16.08
CA GLU A 484 -4.94 -15.67 15.29
C GLU A 484 -3.42 -15.55 15.17
N THR A 485 -2.90 -14.35 14.93
CA THR A 485 -1.46 -14.07 14.79
C THR A 485 -0.71 -14.31 16.10
N ASP A 486 -1.26 -13.91 17.26
CA ASP A 486 -0.72 -14.29 18.59
C ASP A 486 -0.69 -15.82 18.74
N SER A 487 -1.78 -16.50 18.37
CA SER A 487 -1.84 -17.96 18.43
C SER A 487 -0.86 -18.66 17.48
N ILE A 488 -0.45 -18.01 16.40
CA ILE A 488 0.59 -18.49 15.50
C ILE A 488 1.96 -18.27 16.13
N GLY A 489 2.23 -17.07 16.67
CA GLY A 489 3.54 -16.68 17.21
C GLY A 489 3.93 -17.35 18.52
N ARG A 490 2.96 -17.73 19.36
CA ARG A 490 3.21 -18.38 20.66
C ARG A 490 3.47 -19.89 20.55
N ASN A 491 4.33 -20.41 21.42
CA ASN A 491 4.75 -21.82 21.42
C ASN A 491 3.89 -22.76 22.26
N ASP A 492 2.96 -22.20 23.04
CA ASP A 492 2.08 -22.92 23.97
C ASP A 492 0.63 -23.01 23.48
N SER A 493 0.36 -22.70 22.21
CA SER A 493 -0.96 -22.86 21.59
C SER A 493 -1.03 -24.08 20.66
N HIS A 494 -2.14 -24.81 20.77
CA HIS A 494 -2.53 -25.88 19.87
C HIS A 494 -3.86 -25.56 19.16
N ALA A 495 -4.25 -24.30 19.10
CA ALA A 495 -5.46 -23.89 18.39
C ALA A 495 -5.37 -24.27 16.90
N LEU A 496 -6.51 -24.55 16.29
CA LEU A 496 -6.59 -24.82 14.86
C LEU A 496 -6.38 -23.52 14.08
N LEU A 497 -5.51 -23.58 13.08
CA LEU A 497 -5.28 -22.50 12.12
C LEU A 497 -6.26 -22.63 10.95
N LEU A 498 -6.43 -21.55 10.16
CA LEU A 498 -7.27 -21.57 8.97
C LEU A 498 -6.96 -22.78 8.08
N GLY A 499 -8.01 -23.50 7.66
CA GLY A 499 -7.89 -24.62 6.73
C GLY A 499 -7.11 -25.84 7.24
N CYS A 500 -6.77 -25.90 8.54
CA CYS A 500 -5.88 -26.91 9.10
C CYS A 500 -6.56 -27.79 10.16
N ASP A 501 -6.17 -29.05 10.21
CA ASP A 501 -6.31 -29.89 11.40
C ASP A 501 -5.22 -29.59 12.45
N ALA A 502 -5.17 -30.35 13.55
CA ALA A 502 -4.21 -30.14 14.63
C ALA A 502 -2.76 -30.43 14.22
N ALA A 503 -2.52 -31.44 13.37
CA ALA A 503 -1.18 -31.81 12.92
C ALA A 503 -0.64 -30.81 11.90
N GLU A 504 -1.50 -30.35 10.99
CA GLU A 504 -1.18 -29.30 10.02
C GLU A 504 -0.94 -27.95 10.73
N SER A 505 -1.78 -27.62 11.72
CA SER A 505 -1.58 -26.43 12.56
C SER A 505 -0.27 -26.49 13.36
N ALA A 506 0.14 -27.68 13.81
CA ALA A 506 1.44 -27.87 14.47
C ALA A 506 2.59 -27.75 13.47
N ARG A 507 2.45 -28.32 12.25
CA ARG A 507 3.43 -28.22 11.16
C ARG A 507 3.68 -26.78 10.76
N GLN A 508 2.63 -25.97 10.56
CA GLN A 508 2.81 -24.57 10.18
C GLN A 508 3.55 -23.75 11.24
N ARG A 509 3.32 -24.03 12.54
CA ARG A 509 4.04 -23.36 13.64
C ARG A 509 5.54 -23.71 13.71
N THR A 510 6.03 -24.67 12.92
CA THR A 510 7.48 -24.95 12.84
C THR A 510 8.20 -24.09 11.80
N ARG A 511 7.50 -23.21 11.08
CA ARG A 511 8.03 -22.40 9.98
C ARG A 511 8.05 -20.91 10.35
N PRO A 512 8.90 -20.11 9.69
CA PRO A 512 8.78 -18.66 9.74
C PRO A 512 7.40 -18.23 9.28
N PHE A 513 6.80 -17.28 9.98
CA PHE A 513 5.51 -16.72 9.64
C PHE A 513 5.64 -15.31 9.07
N ILE A 514 4.93 -15.03 7.98
CA ILE A 514 4.77 -13.68 7.42
C ILE A 514 3.31 -13.40 7.11
N LEU A 515 2.92 -12.13 7.23
CA LEU A 515 1.67 -11.63 6.66
C LEU A 515 1.95 -11.13 5.24
N CYS A 516 1.58 -11.89 4.20
CA CYS A 516 1.78 -11.40 2.83
C CYS A 516 0.84 -10.25 2.48
N GLU A 517 -0.25 -10.08 3.24
CA GLU A 517 -1.16 -8.94 3.20
C GLU A 517 -1.71 -8.70 4.62
N TYR A 518 -1.68 -7.46 5.10
CA TYR A 518 -2.32 -7.08 6.36
C TYR A 518 -2.65 -5.59 6.38
N VAL A 519 -3.39 -5.15 7.40
CA VAL A 519 -3.76 -3.75 7.67
C VAL A 519 -4.22 -3.02 6.41
N HIS A 520 -5.29 -3.54 5.79
CA HIS A 520 -5.83 -3.03 4.54
C HIS A 520 -6.07 -1.51 4.56
N ALA A 521 -5.42 -0.78 3.65
CA ALA A 521 -5.21 0.67 3.73
C ALA A 521 -6.31 1.51 3.07
N MET A 522 -7.39 0.88 2.60
CA MET A 522 -8.50 1.55 1.91
C MET A 522 -9.18 2.66 2.72
N GLY A 523 -9.18 3.85 2.12
CA GLY A 523 -9.83 5.04 2.67
C GLY A 523 -9.15 5.54 3.95
N ASN A 524 -9.97 5.92 4.93
CA ASN A 524 -9.46 6.35 6.23
C ASN A 524 -9.17 5.14 7.14
N GLY A 525 -7.88 4.88 7.35
CA GLY A 525 -7.33 3.71 8.01
C GLY A 525 -5.86 3.50 7.61
N PRO A 526 -5.25 2.37 8.00
CA PRO A 526 -5.80 1.32 8.85
C PRO A 526 -5.53 1.56 10.35
N GLY A 527 -6.37 1.00 11.22
CA GLY A 527 -6.02 0.78 12.63
C GLY A 527 -5.22 -0.51 12.85
N ALA A 528 -4.78 -0.74 14.08
CA ALA A 528 -4.14 -1.97 14.58
C ALA A 528 -2.71 -2.30 14.07
N MET A 529 -2.08 -1.42 13.28
CA MET A 529 -0.68 -1.61 12.85
C MET A 529 0.28 -1.82 14.03
N ASP A 530 0.06 -1.08 15.11
CA ASP A 530 0.81 -1.17 16.37
C ASP A 530 0.65 -2.52 17.05
N GLN A 531 -0.57 -3.06 17.10
CA GLN A 531 -0.85 -4.37 17.68
C GLN A 531 -0.14 -5.49 16.91
N TYR A 532 -0.06 -5.41 15.58
CA TYR A 532 0.74 -6.36 14.80
C TYR A 532 2.23 -6.22 15.08
N GLU A 533 2.75 -4.99 15.15
CA GLU A 533 4.17 -4.74 15.43
C GLU A 533 4.57 -5.20 16.84
N GLU A 534 3.70 -5.03 17.84
CA GLU A 534 3.88 -5.57 19.19
C GLU A 534 4.00 -7.10 19.20
N LEU A 535 3.26 -7.81 18.34
CA LEU A 535 3.39 -9.26 18.20
C LEU A 535 4.74 -9.64 17.57
N VAL A 536 5.24 -8.87 16.59
CA VAL A 536 6.54 -9.07 15.95
C VAL A 536 7.69 -8.85 16.94
N ASP A 537 7.56 -7.85 17.81
CA ASP A 537 8.49 -7.57 18.91
C ASP A 537 8.52 -8.74 19.92
N LYS A 538 7.36 -9.36 20.17
CA LYS A 538 7.18 -10.41 21.19
C LYS A 538 7.59 -11.81 20.71
N TYR A 539 7.33 -12.15 19.45
CA TYR A 539 7.45 -13.52 18.95
C TYR A 539 8.44 -13.63 17.79
N PRO A 540 9.61 -14.27 17.99
CA PRO A 540 10.63 -14.40 16.95
C PRO A 540 10.18 -15.10 15.67
N ARG A 541 9.16 -15.98 15.73
CA ARG A 541 8.58 -16.67 14.57
C ARG A 541 7.83 -15.72 13.63
N LEU A 542 7.34 -14.58 14.11
CA LEU A 542 6.61 -13.62 13.30
C LEU A 542 7.61 -12.68 12.63
N HIS A 543 7.69 -12.68 11.31
CA HIS A 543 8.69 -11.91 10.55
C HIS A 543 8.12 -10.61 9.96
N GLY A 544 7.05 -10.06 10.56
CA GLY A 544 6.39 -8.86 10.04
C GLY A 544 5.43 -9.18 8.89
N GLY A 545 5.27 -8.22 7.97
CA GLY A 545 4.27 -8.32 6.92
C GLY A 545 4.35 -7.25 5.85
N PHE A 546 3.43 -7.37 4.89
CA PHE A 546 3.32 -6.50 3.73
C PHE A 546 1.94 -5.85 3.72
N VAL A 547 1.89 -4.53 3.85
CA VAL A 547 0.64 -3.76 3.82
C VAL A 547 -0.07 -3.99 2.49
N TRP A 548 -1.41 -4.13 2.53
CA TRP A 548 -2.25 -4.06 1.33
C TRP A 548 -2.93 -2.68 1.22
N GLU A 549 -2.62 -1.84 0.25
CA GLU A 549 -1.44 -1.92 -0.63
C GLU A 549 -0.71 -0.58 -0.73
N TRP A 550 0.27 -0.48 -1.63
CA TRP A 550 1.08 0.73 -1.74
C TRP A 550 0.29 1.94 -2.26
N ARG A 551 -0.53 1.78 -3.30
CA ARG A 551 -1.06 2.92 -4.06
C ARG A 551 -2.46 2.68 -4.62
N ASP A 552 -3.31 3.69 -4.53
CA ASP A 552 -4.61 3.74 -5.21
C ASP A 552 -4.45 3.66 -6.74
N HIS A 553 -5.23 2.81 -7.39
CA HIS A 553 -5.20 2.59 -8.84
C HIS A 553 -6.21 3.44 -9.63
N GLY A 554 -6.46 4.68 -9.22
CA GLY A 554 -7.38 5.57 -9.91
C GLY A 554 -6.92 5.91 -11.33
N ILE A 555 -7.85 5.83 -12.30
CA ILE A 555 -7.57 6.21 -13.69
C ILE A 555 -8.03 7.64 -13.92
N ARG A 556 -7.17 8.50 -14.47
CA ARG A 556 -7.53 9.90 -14.71
C ARG A 556 -8.62 9.97 -15.79
N ALA A 557 -9.72 10.62 -15.45
CA ALA A 557 -10.88 10.78 -16.31
C ALA A 557 -11.43 12.21 -16.22
N ASN A 558 -12.34 12.55 -17.14
CA ASN A 558 -13.02 13.82 -17.16
C ASN A 558 -14.53 13.59 -17.20
N THR A 559 -15.28 14.38 -16.44
CA THR A 559 -16.73 14.48 -16.54
C THR A 559 -17.15 15.09 -17.89
N ALA A 560 -18.46 15.09 -18.18
CA ALA A 560 -19.00 15.68 -19.39
C ALA A 560 -18.76 17.21 -19.51
N ASP A 561 -18.55 17.92 -18.39
CA ASP A 561 -18.21 19.33 -18.36
C ASP A 561 -16.69 19.62 -18.30
N GLY A 562 -15.86 18.58 -18.33
CA GLY A 562 -14.40 18.67 -18.37
C GLY A 562 -13.73 18.78 -17.00
N THR A 563 -14.44 18.48 -15.91
CA THR A 563 -13.85 18.37 -14.57
C THR A 563 -13.06 17.08 -14.45
N GLU A 564 -11.78 17.19 -14.13
CA GLU A 564 -10.89 16.04 -13.94
C GLU A 564 -11.17 15.32 -12.61
N PHE A 565 -11.09 13.99 -12.61
CA PHE A 565 -11.17 13.15 -11.42
C PHE A 565 -10.43 11.81 -11.63
N PHE A 566 -10.18 11.08 -10.55
CA PHE A 566 -9.71 9.70 -10.60
C PHE A 566 -10.89 8.73 -10.54
N ALA A 567 -11.11 8.02 -11.64
CA ALA A 567 -12.16 7.02 -11.78
C ALA A 567 -11.76 5.70 -11.11
N TYR A 568 -12.76 5.01 -10.54
CA TYR A 568 -12.67 3.65 -10.04
C TYR A 568 -13.72 2.74 -10.72
N GLY A 569 -13.84 1.48 -10.32
CA GLY A 569 -14.70 0.52 -11.02
C GLY A 569 -16.16 0.95 -11.09
N GLY A 570 -16.76 0.83 -12.27
CA GLY A 570 -18.13 1.24 -12.56
C GLY A 570 -18.23 2.57 -13.29
N ASP A 571 -17.21 3.43 -13.18
CA ASP A 571 -17.20 4.74 -13.85
C ASP A 571 -17.04 4.63 -15.37
N PHE A 572 -16.56 3.48 -15.86
CA PHE A 572 -16.44 3.20 -17.28
C PHE A 572 -17.62 2.39 -17.84
N GLY A 573 -18.68 2.21 -17.06
CA GLY A 573 -19.91 1.54 -17.48
C GLY A 573 -19.79 0.02 -17.54
N GLU A 574 -18.93 -0.57 -16.71
CA GLU A 574 -18.82 -2.01 -16.57
C GLU A 574 -20.17 -2.66 -16.17
N VAL A 575 -20.43 -3.85 -16.69
CA VAL A 575 -21.64 -4.62 -16.34
C VAL A 575 -21.58 -5.15 -14.91
N ILE A 576 -20.39 -5.59 -14.50
CA ILE A 576 -20.03 -6.00 -13.14
C ILE A 576 -18.70 -5.34 -12.79
N HIS A 577 -18.58 -4.88 -11.55
CA HIS A 577 -17.40 -4.23 -11.01
C HIS A 577 -17.41 -4.32 -9.48
N ASP A 578 -16.29 -3.99 -8.85
CA ASP A 578 -16.11 -3.99 -7.39
C ASP A 578 -15.87 -2.58 -6.82
N SER A 579 -16.39 -1.58 -7.53
CA SER A 579 -16.41 -0.16 -7.11
C SER A 579 -15.02 0.39 -6.77
N ASN A 580 -14.87 1.04 -5.61
CA ASN A 580 -13.62 1.70 -5.21
C ASN A 580 -12.64 0.78 -4.48
N PHE A 581 -12.83 -0.55 -4.47
CA PHE A 581 -11.84 -1.45 -3.86
C PHE A 581 -10.45 -1.32 -4.48
N VAL A 582 -10.35 -0.88 -5.74
CA VAL A 582 -9.07 -0.56 -6.40
C VAL A 582 -8.37 0.72 -5.84
N MET A 583 -9.01 1.42 -4.90
CA MET A 583 -8.54 2.65 -4.26
C MET A 583 -8.20 2.37 -2.79
N ASP A 584 -7.25 1.47 -2.59
CA ASP A 584 -6.90 0.82 -1.32
C ASP A 584 -5.44 1.01 -0.89
N GLY A 585 -4.82 2.10 -1.36
CA GLY A 585 -3.41 2.37 -1.14
C GLY A 585 -3.08 3.25 0.07
N MET A 586 -1.89 3.02 0.62
CA MET A 586 -1.20 3.95 1.54
C MET A 586 -0.88 5.30 0.88
N VAL A 587 -0.83 5.36 -0.44
CA VAL A 587 -0.57 6.53 -1.27
C VAL A 587 -1.72 6.75 -2.24
N LEU A 588 -2.20 8.00 -2.36
CA LEU A 588 -3.24 8.34 -3.35
C LEU A 588 -2.70 8.24 -4.79
N SER A 589 -3.60 8.23 -5.77
CA SER A 589 -3.23 8.07 -7.20
C SER A 589 -2.26 9.14 -7.72
N ASP A 590 -2.22 10.32 -7.11
CA ASP A 590 -1.31 11.42 -7.45
C ASP A 590 0.03 11.41 -6.69
N SER A 591 0.31 10.35 -5.92
CA SER A 591 1.51 10.19 -5.08
C SER A 591 1.46 10.88 -3.71
N THR A 592 0.31 11.42 -3.31
CA THR A 592 0.15 12.01 -1.98
C THR A 592 0.13 10.92 -0.89
N PRO A 593 1.05 10.95 0.10
CA PRO A 593 1.00 10.04 1.25
C PRO A 593 -0.24 10.27 2.10
N THR A 594 -0.93 9.20 2.48
CA THR A 594 -2.06 9.28 3.41
C THR A 594 -1.58 9.40 4.87
N PRO A 595 -2.44 9.82 5.81
CA PRO A 595 -2.17 9.73 7.24
C PRO A 595 -1.80 8.30 7.69
N GLY A 596 -2.42 7.26 7.12
CA GLY A 596 -2.09 5.87 7.40
C GLY A 596 -0.62 5.52 7.11
N LEU A 597 -0.03 6.07 6.04
CA LEU A 597 1.38 5.85 5.73
C LEU A 597 2.33 6.54 6.71
N HIS A 598 1.94 7.71 7.24
CA HIS A 598 2.68 8.38 8.31
C HIS A 598 2.63 7.59 9.62
N GLU A 599 1.47 7.00 9.95
CA GLU A 599 1.28 6.13 11.10
C GLU A 599 2.14 4.86 10.97
N TYR A 600 2.09 4.20 9.80
CA TYR A 600 2.94 3.06 9.47
C TYR A 600 4.42 3.36 9.69
N LYS A 601 4.92 4.44 9.08
CA LYS A 601 6.32 4.87 9.18
C LYS A 601 6.78 5.00 10.63
N GLN A 602 5.96 5.60 11.48
CA GLN A 602 6.27 5.80 12.89
C GLN A 602 6.37 4.46 13.64
N ILE A 603 5.40 3.57 13.41
CA ILE A 603 5.30 2.27 14.11
C ILE A 603 6.49 1.38 13.75
N VAL A 604 6.84 1.30 12.46
CA VAL A 604 7.90 0.42 11.94
C VAL A 604 9.30 1.04 11.97
N SER A 605 9.49 2.16 12.67
CA SER A 605 10.78 2.84 12.70
C SER A 605 11.91 1.90 13.14
N PRO A 606 13.03 1.86 12.39
CA PRO A 606 14.14 0.97 12.69
C PRO A 606 14.88 1.34 13.98
N ILE A 607 14.69 2.57 14.47
CA ILE A 607 15.20 3.04 15.76
C ILE A 607 14.00 3.34 16.65
N ARG A 608 13.80 2.53 17.68
CA ARG A 608 12.70 2.67 18.64
C ARG A 608 13.12 3.57 19.78
N LEU A 609 12.29 4.56 20.07
CA LEU A 609 12.48 5.53 21.14
C LEU A 609 11.40 5.35 22.21
N SER A 610 11.81 5.34 23.48
CA SER A 610 10.90 5.31 24.62
C SER A 610 11.34 6.35 25.65
N LEU A 611 10.43 7.25 26.03
CA LEU A 611 10.64 8.25 27.06
C LEU A 611 9.88 7.90 28.33
N ALA A 612 10.53 8.05 29.48
CA ALA A 612 9.92 7.90 30.78
C ALA A 612 10.57 8.85 31.80
N LEU A 613 9.90 9.10 32.92
CA LEU A 613 10.50 9.74 34.08
C LEU A 613 11.19 8.69 34.97
N ASP A 614 12.31 9.07 35.58
CA ASP A 614 12.90 8.29 36.68
C ASP A 614 12.25 8.56 38.03
N ASP A 615 12.66 7.81 39.05
CA ASP A 615 12.14 7.93 40.41
C ASP A 615 12.38 9.34 41.03
N GLY A 616 13.34 10.09 40.47
CA GLY A 616 13.65 11.47 40.84
C GLY A 616 12.98 12.54 39.97
N GLY A 617 12.17 12.13 38.98
CA GLY A 617 11.47 13.01 38.05
C GLY A 617 12.32 13.53 36.87
N ALA A 618 13.50 12.96 36.60
CA ALA A 618 14.31 13.31 35.44
C ALA A 618 13.94 12.45 34.22
N PRO A 619 13.94 13.01 33.00
CA PRO A 619 13.62 12.26 31.79
C PRO A 619 14.73 11.27 31.40
N ARG A 620 14.35 10.02 31.16
CA ARG A 620 15.19 8.94 30.63
C ARG A 620 14.70 8.55 29.24
N LEU A 621 15.66 8.42 28.32
CA LEU A 621 15.43 7.93 26.97
C LEU A 621 16.03 6.53 26.82
N THR A 622 15.21 5.55 26.48
CA THR A 622 15.69 4.26 25.98
C THR A 622 15.65 4.27 24.45
N VAL A 623 16.77 3.90 23.84
CA VAL A 623 16.94 3.80 22.38
C VAL A 623 17.28 2.35 22.05
N ALA A 624 16.54 1.75 21.14
CA ALA A 624 16.84 0.42 20.61
C ALA A 624 17.06 0.51 19.10
N ASN A 625 18.17 -0.06 18.63
CA ASN A 625 18.43 -0.23 17.20
C ASN A 625 17.82 -1.58 16.77
N LEU A 626 16.67 -1.55 16.12
CA LEU A 626 15.91 -2.74 15.69
C LEU A 626 16.31 -3.20 14.28
N ARG A 627 17.31 -2.57 13.67
CA ARG A 627 17.83 -2.95 12.35
C ARG A 627 18.32 -4.39 12.29
N HIS A 628 18.38 -4.90 11.06
CA HIS A 628 18.92 -6.19 10.70
C HIS A 628 20.46 -6.17 10.76
N THR A 629 21.13 -5.20 10.14
CA THR A 629 22.60 -5.20 10.01
C THR A 629 23.25 -3.88 10.45
N ALA A 630 22.76 -2.73 9.98
CA ALA A 630 23.45 -1.46 10.16
C ALA A 630 23.45 -0.99 11.62
N ASP A 631 24.56 -0.36 12.04
CA ASP A 631 24.60 0.38 13.31
C ASP A 631 23.79 1.69 13.21
N ALA A 632 23.86 2.52 14.25
CA ALA A 632 23.15 3.81 14.34
C ALA A 632 24.03 5.02 14.00
N SER A 633 25.15 4.83 13.28
CA SER A 633 26.10 5.92 12.97
C SER A 633 25.50 6.97 12.02
N ASP A 634 24.58 6.57 11.14
CA ASP A 634 23.87 7.41 10.18
C ASP A 634 22.76 8.28 10.82
N VAL A 635 22.40 8.02 12.08
CA VAL A 635 21.31 8.74 12.75
C VAL A 635 21.77 9.63 13.89
N VAL A 636 21.02 10.70 14.15
CA VAL A 636 21.16 11.59 15.30
C VAL A 636 19.82 11.80 15.98
N LEU A 637 19.85 11.93 17.31
CA LEU A 637 18.68 12.23 18.11
C LEU A 637 18.58 13.74 18.30
N ARG A 638 17.47 14.34 17.89
CA ARG A 638 17.14 15.74 18.13
C ARG A 638 16.09 15.81 19.21
N TRP A 639 16.35 16.57 20.26
CA TRP A 639 15.37 16.81 21.30
C TRP A 639 14.99 18.28 21.37
N ARG A 640 13.72 18.54 21.70
CA ARG A 640 13.23 19.87 22.04
C ARG A 640 12.26 19.82 23.20
N VAL A 641 12.26 20.87 24.00
CA VAL A 641 11.29 21.11 25.06
C VAL A 641 10.46 22.30 24.64
N GLU A 642 9.14 22.16 24.72
CA GLU A 642 8.18 23.15 24.26
C GLU A 642 7.24 23.55 25.40
N HIS A 643 7.16 24.85 25.68
CA HIS A 643 6.20 25.42 26.63
C HIS A 643 5.01 25.98 25.85
N ASN A 644 3.83 25.35 25.97
CA ASN A 644 2.64 25.68 25.17
C ASN A 644 2.93 25.72 23.64
N GLY A 645 3.80 24.83 23.17
CA GLY A 645 4.23 24.73 21.77
C GLY A 645 5.33 25.72 21.34
N ALA A 646 5.88 26.52 22.26
CA ALA A 646 7.05 27.37 21.97
C ALA A 646 8.33 26.70 22.48
N VAL A 647 9.34 26.56 21.62
CA VAL A 647 10.62 25.93 21.98
C VAL A 647 11.32 26.72 23.10
N ALA A 648 11.54 26.07 24.23
CA ALA A 648 12.24 26.60 25.39
C ALA A 648 13.70 26.13 25.45
N ALA A 649 13.97 24.90 25.00
CA ALA A 649 15.31 24.32 24.91
C ALA A 649 15.36 23.26 23.81
N SER A 650 16.54 23.01 23.26
CA SER A 650 16.76 21.95 22.28
C SER A 650 18.22 21.51 22.24
N GLY A 651 18.48 20.35 21.68
CA GLY A 651 19.84 19.86 21.46
C GLY A 651 19.88 18.57 20.65
N GLU A 652 21.09 18.04 20.50
CA GLU A 652 21.33 16.78 19.79
C GLU A 652 22.10 15.81 20.68
N LEU A 653 21.86 14.52 20.47
CA LEU A 653 22.58 13.42 21.10
C LEU A 653 22.99 12.39 20.03
N ALA A 654 24.19 11.84 20.18
CA ALA A 654 24.60 10.67 19.39
C ALA A 654 23.90 9.40 19.91
N VAL A 655 23.71 8.43 19.02
CA VAL A 655 23.15 7.11 19.35
C VAL A 655 24.29 6.14 19.56
N ASP A 656 25.02 6.32 20.66
CA ASP A 656 26.22 5.55 20.98
C ASP A 656 25.98 4.62 22.18
N SER A 657 26.59 3.44 22.13
CA SER A 657 26.85 2.58 23.28
C SER A 657 28.21 2.91 23.91
N ALA A 658 28.66 2.13 24.90
CA ALA A 658 29.99 2.33 25.50
C ALA A 658 31.15 2.07 24.51
N ASP A 659 30.89 1.32 23.44
CA ASP A 659 31.90 0.81 22.50
C ASP A 659 31.77 1.40 21.08
N GLY A 660 31.05 2.51 20.90
CA GLY A 660 30.84 3.20 19.62
C GLY A 660 29.36 3.36 19.25
N PRO A 661 29.01 3.55 17.96
CA PRO A 661 27.61 3.60 17.51
C PRO A 661 26.81 2.37 17.93
N LEU A 662 25.55 2.57 18.31
CA LEU A 662 24.67 1.50 18.78
C LEU A 662 24.43 0.47 17.66
N ARG A 663 24.81 -0.80 17.90
CA ARG A 663 24.74 -1.83 16.87
C ARG A 663 23.33 -2.38 16.69
N ALA A 664 23.07 -2.99 15.53
CA ALA A 664 21.84 -3.72 15.25
C ALA A 664 21.50 -4.74 16.35
N GLY A 665 20.32 -4.62 16.95
CA GLY A 665 19.82 -5.44 18.06
C GLY A 665 20.23 -4.99 19.47
N GLU A 666 21.04 -3.93 19.60
CA GLU A 666 21.41 -3.37 20.90
C GLU A 666 20.41 -2.30 21.36
N SER A 667 20.41 -2.05 22.67
CA SER A 667 19.69 -0.93 23.27
C SER A 667 20.56 -0.21 24.31
N VAL A 668 20.32 1.09 24.48
CA VAL A 668 21.00 1.93 25.45
C VAL A 668 19.99 2.85 26.14
N THR A 669 20.24 3.17 27.40
CA THR A 669 19.47 4.20 28.12
C THR A 669 20.34 5.43 28.33
N LEU A 670 19.88 6.56 27.80
CA LEU A 670 20.52 7.86 27.89
C LEU A 670 19.79 8.73 28.90
N THR A 671 20.54 9.35 29.81
CA THR A 671 20.00 10.39 30.69
C THR A 671 19.99 11.71 29.94
N LEU A 672 18.81 12.32 29.84
CA LEU A 672 18.68 13.63 29.21
C LEU A 672 19.04 14.75 30.21
N PRO A 673 19.45 15.94 29.72
CA PRO A 673 19.62 17.10 30.58
C PRO A 673 18.35 17.37 31.41
N PRO A 674 18.49 17.87 32.66
CA PRO A 674 17.31 18.21 33.46
C PRO A 674 16.49 19.30 32.77
N VAL A 675 15.20 19.04 32.62
CA VAL A 675 14.23 19.96 32.02
C VAL A 675 13.35 20.51 33.13
N ALA A 676 13.33 21.84 33.30
CA ALA A 676 12.43 22.49 34.24
C ALA A 676 11.05 22.66 33.61
N ALA A 677 10.02 22.13 34.25
CA ALA A 677 8.63 22.38 33.88
C ALA A 677 8.32 23.89 33.97
N ALA A 678 7.55 24.41 33.02
CA ALA A 678 6.98 25.75 33.14
C ALA A 678 6.07 25.83 34.37
N ALA A 679 6.08 27.00 35.04
CA ALA A 679 5.20 27.24 36.20
C ALA A 679 3.70 27.26 35.81
N GLU A 680 3.40 27.64 34.57
CA GLU A 680 2.04 27.73 34.01
C GLU A 680 2.02 27.11 32.61
N GLY A 681 0.91 26.44 32.28
CA GLY A 681 0.70 25.79 30.98
C GLY A 681 1.31 24.39 30.87
N GLU A 682 1.44 23.90 29.63
CA GLU A 682 1.97 22.56 29.33
C GLU A 682 3.45 22.63 28.92
N THR A 683 4.24 21.63 29.34
CA THR A 683 5.65 21.43 28.95
C THR A 683 5.81 20.06 28.32
N TRP A 684 6.20 20.01 27.05
CA TRP A 684 6.36 18.78 26.28
C TRP A 684 7.82 18.59 25.88
N LEU A 685 8.37 17.40 26.12
CA LEU A 685 9.65 16.96 25.58
C LEU A 685 9.38 16.11 24.33
N THR A 686 9.93 16.53 23.20
CA THR A 686 9.90 15.77 21.94
C THR A 686 11.30 15.25 21.64
N MET A 687 11.41 13.96 21.33
CA MET A 687 12.62 13.32 20.83
C MET A 687 12.36 12.77 19.43
N GLU A 688 13.21 13.14 18.47
CA GLU A 688 13.15 12.71 17.09
C GLU A 688 14.45 12.02 16.68
N VAL A 689 14.36 10.91 15.98
CA VAL A 689 15.51 10.29 15.31
C VAL A 689 15.49 10.70 13.84
N VAL A 690 16.61 11.26 13.36
CA VAL A 690 16.73 11.76 11.99
C VAL A 690 18.02 11.28 11.33
N LEU A 691 18.04 11.22 10.01
CA LEU A 691 19.28 11.00 9.24
C LEU A 691 20.25 12.17 9.44
N ARG A 692 21.53 11.85 9.65
CA ARG A 692 22.61 12.86 9.69
C ARG A 692 22.86 13.47 8.32
N ASP A 693 23.01 12.61 7.33
CA ASP A 693 23.39 12.95 5.96
C ASP A 693 22.27 12.61 4.98
N ALA A 694 22.31 13.23 3.80
CA ALA A 694 21.39 12.89 2.72
C ALA A 694 21.74 11.51 2.15
N THR A 695 20.72 10.79 1.70
CA THR A 695 20.84 9.55 0.92
C THR A 695 20.36 9.81 -0.51
N GLU A 696 20.39 8.79 -1.36
CA GLU A 696 19.81 8.87 -2.71
C GLU A 696 18.28 9.11 -2.69
N TRP A 697 17.61 8.80 -1.58
CA TRP A 697 16.14 8.84 -1.46
C TRP A 697 15.60 9.87 -0.46
N ALA A 698 16.45 10.44 0.41
CA ALA A 698 16.04 11.43 1.42
C ALA A 698 17.07 12.53 1.67
N PRO A 699 16.63 13.75 2.05
CA PRO A 699 17.53 14.82 2.46
C PRO A 699 18.14 14.56 3.85
N ALA A 700 19.26 15.23 4.15
CA ALA A 700 19.82 15.30 5.49
C ALA A 700 18.79 15.86 6.49
N GLY A 701 18.71 15.27 7.68
CA GLY A 701 17.70 15.62 8.68
C GLY A 701 16.31 15.04 8.43
N HIS A 702 16.15 14.12 7.48
CA HIS A 702 14.90 13.38 7.29
C HIS A 702 14.52 12.59 8.56
N PRO A 703 13.30 12.77 9.10
CA PRO A 703 12.87 12.08 10.32
C PRO A 703 12.50 10.63 10.03
N LEU A 704 12.93 9.73 10.92
CA LEU A 704 12.53 8.31 10.90
C LEU A 704 11.35 8.07 11.85
N ALA A 705 11.40 8.61 13.06
CA ALA A 705 10.33 8.57 14.07
C ALA A 705 10.50 9.66 15.12
N ALA A 706 9.44 9.88 15.89
CA ALA A 706 9.39 10.76 17.04
C ALA A 706 8.74 10.08 18.26
N THR A 707 9.00 10.58 19.46
CA THR A 707 8.25 10.25 20.67
C THR A 707 8.18 11.47 21.59
N GLN A 708 7.19 11.50 22.47
CA GLN A 708 6.97 12.61 23.38
C GLN A 708 6.75 12.18 24.82
N LEU A 709 7.07 13.08 25.75
CA LEU A 709 6.80 12.96 27.17
C LEU A 709 6.22 14.26 27.71
N ASP A 710 5.10 14.16 28.41
CA ASP A 710 4.52 15.27 29.16
C ASP A 710 5.33 15.52 30.43
N LEU A 711 5.89 16.72 30.56
CA LEU A 711 6.65 17.20 31.72
C LEU A 711 5.92 18.33 32.46
N SER A 712 4.64 18.53 32.19
CA SER A 712 3.86 19.63 32.74
C SER A 712 3.76 19.56 34.26
N ALA A 713 3.94 20.71 34.93
CA ALA A 713 3.62 20.82 36.34
C ALA A 713 2.10 20.70 36.55
N PRO A 714 1.62 20.15 37.69
CA PRO A 714 0.18 20.09 37.99
C PRO A 714 -0.48 21.47 37.86
N GLN A 715 -1.37 21.62 36.88
CA GLN A 715 -2.08 22.87 36.64
C GLN A 715 -3.36 22.93 37.48
N SER A 716 -3.70 24.12 37.98
CA SER A 716 -5.03 24.37 38.52
C SER A 716 -5.98 24.58 37.35
N ALA A 717 -7.04 23.78 37.26
CA ALA A 717 -8.07 23.96 36.24
C ALA A 717 -8.67 25.37 36.32
N PRO A 718 -8.93 26.04 35.19
CA PRO A 718 -9.69 27.27 35.16
C PRO A 718 -11.01 27.09 35.91
N ARG A 719 -11.37 28.10 36.71
CA ARG A 719 -12.53 27.99 37.60
C ARG A 719 -13.82 28.19 36.80
N ALA A 720 -14.38 27.10 36.30
CA ALA A 720 -15.66 27.11 35.59
C ALA A 720 -16.77 27.84 36.38
N PRO A 721 -17.70 28.53 35.69
CA PRO A 721 -18.87 29.11 36.32
C PRO A 721 -19.62 28.07 37.15
N ARG A 722 -20.16 28.49 38.31
CA ARG A 722 -20.98 27.59 39.11
C ARG A 722 -22.27 27.28 38.35
N PRO A 723 -22.75 26.02 38.37
CA PRO A 723 -24.08 25.70 37.87
C PRO A 723 -25.14 26.61 38.51
N ALA A 724 -25.91 27.31 37.70
CA ALA A 724 -26.91 28.27 38.15
C ALA A 724 -28.33 27.75 37.94
N ALA A 725 -29.23 28.11 38.85
CA ALA A 725 -30.66 27.82 38.67
C ALA A 725 -31.28 28.84 37.69
N PRO A 726 -32.24 28.42 36.84
CA PRO A 726 -32.97 29.33 35.98
C PRO A 726 -33.68 30.45 36.75
N VAL A 727 -33.70 31.64 36.18
CA VAL A 727 -34.39 32.82 36.72
C VAL A 727 -35.60 33.21 35.85
N SER A 728 -36.58 33.88 36.44
CA SER A 728 -37.73 34.41 35.69
C SER A 728 -37.32 35.65 34.89
N GLY A 729 -37.51 35.63 33.57
CA GLY A 729 -37.17 36.74 32.68
C GLY A 729 -37.13 36.33 31.20
N ALA A 730 -36.91 37.29 30.30
CA ALA A 730 -36.62 37.00 28.90
C ALA A 730 -35.19 36.42 28.78
N ALA A 731 -34.98 35.50 27.83
CA ALA A 731 -33.64 35.02 27.50
C ALA A 731 -32.78 36.20 26.99
N PRO A 732 -31.48 36.24 27.33
CA PRO A 732 -30.58 37.27 26.81
C PRO A 732 -30.48 37.17 25.29
N VAL A 733 -30.46 38.32 24.63
CA VAL A 733 -30.24 38.44 23.17
C VAL A 733 -28.73 38.49 22.85
N GLU A 734 -27.90 38.82 23.84
CA GLU A 734 -26.45 38.96 23.70
C GLU A 734 -25.77 38.45 24.98
N LEU A 735 -24.73 37.61 24.83
CA LEU A 735 -23.85 37.15 25.89
C LEU A 735 -22.41 37.19 25.40
N GLY A 736 -21.65 38.20 25.81
CA GLY A 736 -20.27 38.40 25.35
C GLY A 736 -20.25 38.57 23.83
N HIS A 737 -19.57 37.67 23.13
CA HIS A 737 -19.47 37.69 21.67
C HIS A 737 -20.57 36.90 20.95
N ALA A 738 -21.52 36.30 21.69
CA ALA A 738 -22.61 35.50 21.13
C ALA A 738 -23.93 36.27 21.09
N MET A 739 -24.64 36.15 19.97
CA MET A 739 -25.99 36.69 19.81
C MET A 739 -27.00 35.54 19.67
N PHE A 740 -28.15 35.70 20.33
CA PHE A 740 -29.21 34.70 20.36
C PHE A 740 -30.55 35.28 19.89
N ASP A 741 -31.28 34.50 19.11
CA ASP A 741 -32.70 34.72 18.80
C ASP A 741 -33.54 33.61 19.41
N ALA A 742 -34.40 33.96 20.37
CA ALA A 742 -35.21 33.02 21.15
C ALA A 742 -34.40 31.84 21.74
N GLY A 743 -33.15 32.07 22.09
CA GLY A 743 -32.22 31.08 22.64
C GLY A 743 -31.47 30.24 21.61
N ALA A 744 -31.69 30.44 20.31
CA ALA A 744 -30.84 29.87 19.25
C ALA A 744 -29.67 30.82 18.96
N LEU A 745 -28.45 30.30 18.88
CA LEU A 745 -27.30 31.09 18.45
C LEU A 745 -27.48 31.51 16.98
N VAL A 746 -27.27 32.80 16.70
CA VAL A 746 -27.38 33.37 15.35
C VAL A 746 -26.10 34.08 14.90
N ALA A 747 -25.24 34.49 15.84
CA ALA A 747 -23.93 35.04 15.53
C ALA A 747 -22.90 34.78 16.63
N LEU A 748 -21.63 34.64 16.23
CA LEU A 748 -20.47 34.64 17.12
C LEU A 748 -19.42 35.59 16.57
N ALA A 749 -18.83 36.42 17.44
CA ALA A 749 -17.75 37.34 17.08
C ALA A 749 -18.02 38.12 15.77
N GLY A 750 -19.26 38.63 15.64
CA GLY A 750 -19.70 39.46 14.50
C GLY A 750 -20.06 38.72 13.20
N LEU A 751 -20.00 37.38 13.15
CA LEU A 751 -20.36 36.60 11.96
C LEU A 751 -21.60 35.72 12.19
N PRO A 752 -22.39 35.44 11.14
CA PRO A 752 -23.54 34.56 11.25
C PRO A 752 -23.07 33.13 11.54
N VAL A 753 -23.56 32.56 12.65
CA VAL A 753 -23.23 31.20 13.08
C VAL A 753 -24.47 30.52 13.62
N SER A 754 -24.68 29.27 13.23
CA SER A 754 -25.73 28.40 13.80
C SER A 754 -25.11 27.24 14.57
N GLY A 755 -25.75 26.80 15.65
CA GLY A 755 -25.30 25.68 16.49
C GLY A 755 -25.27 26.03 17.98
N PRO A 756 -24.64 25.21 18.83
CA PRO A 756 -24.15 23.87 18.53
C PRO A 756 -25.29 22.89 18.24
N ARG A 757 -25.12 22.04 17.23
CA ARG A 757 -26.04 20.96 16.89
C ARG A 757 -25.38 19.62 17.20
N LEU A 758 -26.01 18.75 18.02
CA LEU A 758 -25.51 17.39 18.22
C LEU A 758 -25.41 16.66 16.88
N GLU A 759 -24.26 16.03 16.63
CA GLU A 759 -24.06 15.10 15.53
C GLU A 759 -23.53 13.77 16.08
N LEU A 760 -24.20 12.69 15.70
CA LEU A 760 -23.70 11.33 15.93
C LEU A 760 -23.22 10.67 14.64
N TRP A 761 -23.66 11.17 13.48
CA TRP A 761 -23.28 10.65 12.16
C TRP A 761 -21.89 11.14 11.76
N ARG A 762 -21.05 10.25 11.20
CA ARG A 762 -19.87 10.59 10.38
C ARG A 762 -20.07 10.07 8.96
N ALA A 763 -19.36 10.64 7.98
CA ALA A 763 -19.38 10.09 6.63
C ALA A 763 -18.69 8.71 6.66
N PRO A 764 -19.37 7.59 6.41
CA PRO A 764 -18.81 6.27 6.67
C PRO A 764 -17.54 6.03 5.85
N THR A 765 -16.46 5.64 6.55
CA THR A 765 -15.22 5.21 5.93
C THR A 765 -15.43 3.95 5.09
N ASP A 766 -14.48 3.56 4.27
CA ASP A 766 -14.56 2.26 3.58
C ASP A 766 -14.63 1.09 4.59
N ASN A 767 -13.91 1.20 5.70
CA ASN A 767 -13.97 0.25 6.82
C ASN A 767 -15.36 0.19 7.48
N ASP A 768 -16.01 1.34 7.70
CA ASP A 768 -17.38 1.40 8.25
C ASP A 768 -18.41 0.69 7.36
N ARG A 769 -18.09 0.51 6.07
CA ARG A 769 -18.94 -0.14 5.05
C ARG A 769 -18.60 -1.61 4.87
N GLY A 770 -17.46 -2.04 5.41
CA GLY A 770 -16.97 -3.41 5.40
C GLY A 770 -17.86 -4.38 6.17
N LYS A 771 -17.89 -5.63 5.68
CA LYS A 771 -18.69 -6.73 6.26
C LYS A 771 -18.06 -8.11 6.09
N GLY A 772 -16.81 -8.19 5.63
CA GLY A 772 -16.10 -9.47 5.42
C GLY A 772 -15.85 -10.18 6.74
N PHE A 773 -15.11 -9.52 7.64
CA PHE A 773 -15.00 -9.95 9.04
C PHE A 773 -16.26 -9.59 9.85
N GLY A 774 -16.50 -10.40 10.87
CA GLY A 774 -17.53 -10.14 11.88
C GLY A 774 -17.21 -8.91 12.73
N ALA A 775 -18.23 -8.42 13.43
CA ALA A 775 -18.06 -7.33 14.39
C ALA A 775 -17.49 -7.89 15.71
N TYR A 776 -16.62 -7.14 16.38
CA TYR A 776 -16.09 -7.56 17.68
C TYR A 776 -17.03 -7.25 18.84
N GLY A 777 -17.84 -6.19 18.76
CA GLY A 777 -18.70 -5.74 19.87
C GLY A 777 -19.59 -6.81 20.55
N PRO A 778 -20.17 -7.80 19.83
CA PRO A 778 -21.07 -8.79 20.44
C PRO A 778 -20.41 -9.86 21.32
N GLU A 779 -19.11 -10.13 21.19
CA GLU A 779 -18.42 -11.20 21.95
C GLU A 779 -16.96 -10.84 22.28
N ASP A 780 -16.27 -11.70 23.05
CA ASP A 780 -14.84 -11.52 23.32
C ASP A 780 -14.05 -11.63 22.00
N PRO A 781 -13.28 -10.60 21.59
CA PRO A 781 -12.56 -10.60 20.32
C PRO A 781 -11.52 -11.73 20.21
N TRP A 782 -11.09 -12.35 21.30
CA TRP A 782 -10.15 -13.48 21.27
C TRP A 782 -10.78 -14.82 20.86
N LEU A 783 -12.12 -14.90 20.86
CA LEU A 783 -12.84 -16.09 20.42
C LEU A 783 -12.88 -16.16 18.88
N ASN A 784 -13.26 -17.34 18.36
CA ASN A 784 -13.42 -17.56 16.92
C ASN A 784 -12.21 -17.13 16.07
N ASN A 785 -10.99 -17.32 16.60
CA ASN A 785 -9.73 -16.86 15.99
C ASN A 785 -9.75 -15.37 15.62
N GLY A 786 -10.44 -14.54 16.40
CA GLY A 786 -10.58 -13.10 16.13
C GLY A 786 -11.29 -12.76 14.83
N LYS A 787 -12.18 -13.62 14.33
CA LYS A 787 -13.02 -13.30 13.17
C LYS A 787 -14.26 -12.49 13.51
N GLY A 788 -14.51 -12.26 14.80
CA GLY A 788 -15.73 -11.63 15.31
C GLY A 788 -17.00 -12.44 15.02
N VAL A 789 -18.15 -11.83 15.30
CA VAL A 789 -19.47 -12.39 15.01
C VAL A 789 -19.99 -11.84 13.68
N PRO A 790 -20.45 -12.67 12.73
CA PRO A 790 -21.08 -12.18 11.50
C PRO A 790 -22.14 -11.13 11.78
N ALA A 791 -21.95 -9.94 11.22
CA ALA A 791 -22.79 -8.78 11.48
C ALA A 791 -22.85 -7.87 10.24
N PRO A 792 -23.89 -7.03 10.10
CA PRO A 792 -23.90 -5.99 9.08
C PRO A 792 -22.71 -5.02 9.26
N SER A 793 -22.47 -4.21 8.23
CA SER A 793 -21.51 -3.10 8.34
C SER A 793 -22.00 -2.04 9.33
N SER A 794 -21.07 -1.24 9.85
CA SER A 794 -21.36 -0.11 10.73
C SER A 794 -22.30 0.89 10.04
N GLU A 795 -22.05 1.23 8.76
CA GLU A 795 -22.94 2.09 7.97
C GLU A 795 -24.38 1.57 7.97
N ALA A 796 -24.58 0.27 7.76
CA ALA A 796 -25.91 -0.33 7.64
C ALA A 796 -26.70 -0.18 8.96
N VAL A 797 -26.08 -0.48 10.11
CA VAL A 797 -26.74 -0.34 11.41
C VAL A 797 -26.95 1.12 11.79
N TRP A 798 -26.05 2.02 11.40
CA TRP A 798 -26.20 3.46 11.64
C TRP A 798 -27.36 4.06 10.85
N LYS A 799 -27.50 3.72 9.56
CA LYS A 799 -28.63 4.13 8.72
C LYS A 799 -29.94 3.51 9.21
N GLN A 800 -29.92 2.25 9.64
CA GLN A 800 -31.08 1.59 10.24
C GLN A 800 -31.55 2.32 11.51
N ALA A 801 -30.61 2.75 12.37
CA ALA A 801 -30.89 3.54 13.56
C ALA A 801 -31.27 5.00 13.25
N GLY A 802 -31.05 5.47 12.02
CA GLY A 802 -31.33 6.82 11.56
C GLY A 802 -30.37 7.88 12.13
N LEU A 803 -29.12 7.49 12.43
CA LEU A 803 -28.11 8.40 12.96
C LEU A 803 -27.80 9.56 12.00
N ASP A 804 -27.91 9.32 10.69
CA ASP A 804 -27.74 10.29 9.61
C ASP A 804 -28.79 11.41 9.57
N ARG A 805 -29.92 11.22 10.28
CA ARG A 805 -31.12 12.07 10.17
C ARG A 805 -31.74 12.44 11.52
N LEU A 806 -30.91 12.69 12.53
CA LEU A 806 -31.37 13.16 13.84
C LEU A 806 -32.14 14.48 13.73
N THR A 807 -33.25 14.57 14.44
CA THR A 807 -34.05 15.80 14.55
C THR A 807 -33.81 16.46 15.89
N ARG A 808 -33.72 17.80 15.91
CA ARG A 808 -33.55 18.60 17.13
C ARG A 808 -34.92 19.08 17.61
N ARG A 809 -35.28 18.78 18.86
CA ARG A 809 -36.45 19.35 19.53
C ARG A 809 -35.99 20.14 20.75
N VAL A 810 -36.35 21.42 20.82
CA VAL A 810 -36.15 22.23 22.03
C VAL A 810 -37.16 21.79 23.09
N GLU A 811 -36.68 21.51 24.30
CA GLU A 811 -37.52 21.17 25.44
C GLU A 811 -37.82 22.39 26.29
N ASP A 812 -36.82 23.24 26.48
CA ASP A 812 -36.88 24.40 27.37
C ASP A 812 -35.74 25.37 27.07
N VAL A 813 -36.02 26.66 27.19
CA VAL A 813 -35.04 27.77 27.10
C VAL A 813 -35.27 28.65 28.31
N ALA A 814 -34.24 28.87 29.11
CA ALA A 814 -34.37 29.65 30.34
C ALA A 814 -33.16 30.55 30.59
N ALA A 815 -33.41 31.76 31.07
CA ALA A 815 -32.35 32.67 31.51
C ALA A 815 -31.65 32.12 32.77
N LEU A 816 -30.35 32.31 32.85
CA LEU A 816 -29.53 32.13 34.05
C LEU A 816 -29.14 33.52 34.59
N PRO A 817 -28.73 33.65 35.87
CA PRO A 817 -28.27 34.94 36.42
C PRO A 817 -27.15 35.61 35.62
N ASP A 818 -26.31 34.80 35.00
CA ASP A 818 -25.11 35.16 34.25
C ASP A 818 -25.13 34.60 32.81
N GLY A 819 -26.30 34.21 32.30
CA GLY A 819 -26.34 33.55 30.99
C GLY A 819 -27.67 32.95 30.54
N LEU A 820 -27.58 31.83 29.81
CA LEU A 820 -28.68 31.15 29.13
C LEU A 820 -28.52 29.63 29.25
N ARG A 821 -29.61 28.93 29.55
CA ARG A 821 -29.70 27.48 29.44
C ARG A 821 -30.65 27.07 28.32
N VAL A 822 -30.21 26.14 27.48
CA VAL A 822 -31.04 25.53 26.44
C VAL A 822 -31.03 24.02 26.62
N ARG A 823 -32.19 23.39 26.75
CA ARG A 823 -32.33 21.93 26.78
C ARG A 823 -32.98 21.45 25.50
N THR A 824 -32.37 20.45 24.89
CA THR A 824 -32.83 19.85 23.64
C THR A 824 -32.85 18.33 23.74
N ARG A 825 -33.66 17.73 22.87
CA ARG A 825 -33.75 16.29 22.65
C ARG A 825 -33.48 16.01 21.18
N TYR A 826 -32.55 15.10 20.93
CA TYR A 826 -32.27 14.58 19.59
C TYR A 826 -32.79 13.17 19.46
N ALA A 827 -33.49 12.90 18.36
CA ALA A 827 -33.94 11.56 17.99
C ALA A 827 -34.16 11.49 16.48
N ALA A 828 -33.93 10.32 15.89
CA ALA A 828 -34.36 10.04 14.53
C ALA A 828 -35.89 9.85 14.48
N ALA A 829 -36.51 10.18 13.34
CA ALA A 829 -37.91 9.84 13.12
C ALA A 829 -38.13 8.32 13.28
N ASN A 830 -39.21 7.94 13.96
CA ASN A 830 -39.57 6.56 14.31
C ASN A 830 -38.57 5.83 15.26
N SER A 831 -37.75 6.57 16.01
CA SER A 831 -36.91 5.99 17.06
C SER A 831 -37.49 6.24 18.46
N ALA A 832 -37.38 5.25 19.34
CA ALA A 832 -37.61 5.41 20.78
C ALA A 832 -36.35 5.87 21.54
N ALA A 833 -35.16 5.65 20.96
CA ALA A 833 -33.90 6.08 21.53
C ALA A 833 -33.64 7.56 21.22
N SER A 834 -33.07 8.27 22.19
CA SER A 834 -32.83 9.71 22.09
C SER A 834 -31.54 10.11 22.79
N VAL A 835 -31.11 11.36 22.57
CA VAL A 835 -30.03 11.99 23.32
C VAL A 835 -30.54 13.33 23.85
N ALA A 836 -30.48 13.52 25.17
CA ALA A 836 -30.70 14.82 25.77
C ALA A 836 -29.41 15.63 25.70
N VAL A 837 -29.51 16.90 25.33
CA VAL A 837 -28.38 17.82 25.32
C VAL A 837 -28.77 19.07 26.10
N GLU A 838 -27.96 19.42 27.08
CA GLU A 838 -28.11 20.65 27.85
C GLU A 838 -26.93 21.58 27.57
N GLU A 839 -27.23 22.78 27.09
CA GLU A 839 -26.30 23.87 26.81
C GLU A 839 -26.42 24.88 27.94
N ASN A 840 -25.34 25.11 28.70
CA ASN A 840 -25.24 26.17 29.69
C ASN A 840 -24.23 27.21 29.20
N TRP A 841 -24.72 28.32 28.69
CA TRP A 841 -23.95 29.49 28.29
C TRP A 841 -23.86 30.44 29.47
N GLN A 842 -22.67 30.79 29.94
CA GLN A 842 -22.47 31.69 31.08
C GLN A 842 -21.30 32.65 30.84
N LEU A 843 -21.40 33.87 31.34
CA LEU A 843 -20.31 34.83 31.36
C LEU A 843 -19.58 34.80 32.71
N ALA A 844 -18.27 34.57 32.67
CA ALA A 844 -17.39 34.75 33.82
C ALA A 844 -16.37 35.85 33.52
N GLY A 845 -16.67 37.07 33.97
CA GLY A 845 -15.92 38.25 33.52
C GLY A 845 -16.26 38.58 32.07
N GLU A 846 -15.25 38.66 31.20
CA GLU A 846 -15.40 38.89 29.75
C GLU A 846 -15.43 37.59 28.93
N GLU A 847 -15.14 36.43 29.55
CA GLU A 847 -15.11 35.14 28.86
C GLU A 847 -16.50 34.52 28.74
N LEU A 848 -16.83 34.05 27.53
CA LEU A 848 -18.04 33.28 27.26
C LEU A 848 -17.77 31.79 27.44
N TRP A 849 -18.40 31.20 28.44
CA TRP A 849 -18.33 29.77 28.72
C TRP A 849 -19.54 29.04 28.14
N LEU A 850 -19.28 27.86 27.59
CA LEU A 850 -20.30 26.90 27.19
C LEU A 850 -19.97 25.54 27.81
N ARG A 851 -20.88 25.05 28.65
CA ARG A 851 -20.91 23.65 29.06
C ARG A 851 -22.00 22.92 28.28
N LEU A 852 -21.63 21.84 27.61
CA LEU A 852 -22.54 20.94 26.92
C LEU A 852 -22.58 19.60 27.64
N ASP A 853 -23.73 19.20 28.15
CA ASP A 853 -23.95 17.87 28.72
C ASP A 853 -24.77 17.01 27.75
N ILE A 854 -24.14 15.98 27.18
CA ILE A 854 -24.71 15.07 26.19
C ILE A 854 -25.03 13.74 26.87
N MET A 855 -26.31 13.42 26.97
CA MET A 855 -26.82 12.28 27.75
C MET A 855 -27.72 11.39 26.90
N PRO A 856 -27.17 10.29 26.32
CA PRO A 856 -27.97 9.29 25.64
C PRO A 856 -29.01 8.65 26.57
N SER A 857 -30.19 8.33 26.04
CA SER A 857 -31.20 7.54 26.77
C SER A 857 -30.75 6.09 26.93
N ALA A 858 -31.38 5.35 27.84
CA ALA A 858 -31.26 3.90 27.83
C ALA A 858 -31.79 3.32 26.50
N GLY A 859 -31.23 2.20 26.05
CA GLY A 859 -31.71 1.44 24.89
C GLY A 859 -30.91 1.58 23.59
N TRP A 860 -29.80 2.34 23.59
CA TRP A 860 -28.84 2.30 22.48
C TRP A 860 -27.98 1.03 22.59
N ASP A 861 -27.90 0.26 21.50
CA ASP A 861 -27.13 -1.00 21.44
C ASP A 861 -26.40 -1.15 20.10
N LEU A 862 -25.62 -0.14 19.75
CA LEU A 862 -24.76 -0.15 18.56
C LEU A 862 -23.53 0.73 18.80
N VAL A 863 -22.51 0.60 17.95
CA VAL A 863 -21.41 1.58 17.93
C VAL A 863 -21.93 2.94 17.45
N PHE A 864 -21.40 4.02 18.01
CA PHE A 864 -21.62 5.37 17.50
C PHE A 864 -20.43 5.81 16.64
N PRO A 865 -20.66 6.47 15.49
CA PRO A 865 -19.56 7.02 14.70
C PRO A 865 -18.80 8.12 15.43
N ARG A 866 -19.53 8.99 16.13
CA ARG A 866 -18.99 10.09 16.94
C ARG A 866 -19.96 10.50 18.05
N ILE A 867 -19.45 11.30 18.98
CA ILE A 867 -20.24 12.12 19.91
C ILE A 867 -19.67 13.53 19.86
N GLY A 868 -20.36 14.44 19.18
CA GLY A 868 -19.88 15.81 19.04
C GLY A 868 -20.97 16.81 18.69
N VAL A 869 -20.57 18.07 18.53
CA VAL A 869 -21.45 19.14 18.09
C VAL A 869 -20.91 19.85 16.86
N ARG A 870 -21.81 20.26 15.97
CA ARG A 870 -21.53 21.00 14.75
C ARG A 870 -21.93 22.46 14.88
N LEU A 871 -21.09 23.36 14.37
CA LEU A 871 -21.39 24.76 14.12
C LEU A 871 -21.32 25.03 12.62
N ASP A 872 -22.31 25.75 12.10
CA ASP A 872 -22.40 26.14 10.69
C ASP A 872 -21.90 27.59 10.58
N LEU A 873 -20.82 27.79 9.83
CA LEU A 873 -20.01 29.00 9.74
C LEU A 873 -20.03 29.58 8.31
N PRO A 874 -19.64 30.85 8.11
CA PRO A 874 -19.43 31.39 6.77
C PRO A 874 -18.35 30.61 6.00
N THR A 875 -18.49 30.50 4.68
CA THR A 875 -17.53 29.79 3.80
C THR A 875 -16.14 30.43 3.76
N ASP A 876 -16.01 31.68 4.19
CA ASP A 876 -14.72 32.37 4.26
C ASP A 876 -13.95 32.08 5.55
N VAL A 877 -14.48 31.24 6.44
CA VAL A 877 -13.73 30.57 7.51
C VAL A 877 -13.07 29.33 6.91
N ASP A 878 -11.79 29.44 6.61
CA ASP A 878 -11.07 28.55 5.69
C ASP A 878 -9.73 28.04 6.22
N GLY A 879 -9.47 28.22 7.52
CA GLY A 879 -8.27 27.70 8.16
C GLY A 879 -8.39 27.58 9.68
N ALA A 880 -7.46 26.83 10.25
CA ALA A 880 -7.37 26.61 11.69
C ALA A 880 -5.90 26.58 12.15
N SER A 881 -5.67 27.09 13.37
CA SER A 881 -4.45 26.90 14.15
C SER A 881 -4.84 26.28 15.49
N TRP A 882 -4.10 25.29 15.99
CA TRP A 882 -4.46 24.62 17.24
C TRP A 882 -3.24 24.22 18.07
N PHE A 883 -3.46 24.03 19.37
CA PHE A 883 -2.54 23.34 20.27
C PHE A 883 -3.16 22.01 20.67
N GLY A 884 -2.55 20.90 20.24
CA GLY A 884 -3.09 19.54 20.38
C GLY A 884 -2.31 18.53 19.54
N ALA A 885 -2.88 17.35 19.34
CA ALA A 885 -2.27 16.33 18.47
C ALA A 885 -2.28 16.80 17.00
N GLY A 886 -1.21 16.52 16.26
CA GLY A 886 -1.09 16.92 14.86
C GLY A 886 0.28 16.57 14.27
N PRO A 887 0.58 17.03 13.03
CA PRO A 887 -0.19 18.02 12.26
C PRO A 887 -1.35 17.42 11.44
N ARG A 888 -1.33 16.13 11.16
CA ARG A 888 -2.35 15.42 10.36
C ARG A 888 -3.55 15.02 11.22
N GLU A 889 -4.55 14.43 10.57
CA GLU A 889 -5.66 13.79 11.28
C GLU A 889 -5.19 12.61 12.13
N SER A 890 -5.97 12.29 13.15
CA SER A 890 -5.74 11.15 14.04
C SER A 890 -7.04 10.65 14.65
N TYR A 891 -7.11 9.35 14.92
CA TYR A 891 -8.28 8.64 15.44
C TYR A 891 -7.87 7.72 16.59
N ALA A 892 -8.84 7.17 17.33
CA ALA A 892 -8.57 6.44 18.57
C ALA A 892 -7.53 5.31 18.45
N ASP A 893 -7.48 4.61 17.31
CA ASP A 893 -6.55 3.53 16.96
C ASP A 893 -5.49 3.94 15.92
N SER A 894 -5.26 5.24 15.73
CA SER A 894 -4.25 5.82 14.82
C SER A 894 -3.73 7.16 15.37
N MET A 895 -2.91 7.10 16.43
CA MET A 895 -2.38 8.26 17.17
C MET A 895 -0.84 8.34 17.18
N HIS A 896 -0.13 7.29 16.78
CA HIS A 896 1.31 7.12 17.01
C HIS A 896 2.13 8.20 16.31
N ALA A 897 1.74 8.62 15.09
CA ALA A 897 2.45 9.63 14.31
C ALA A 897 2.06 11.09 14.64
N THR A 898 1.35 11.30 15.76
CA THR A 898 0.99 12.63 16.24
C THR A 898 1.99 13.17 17.26
N VAL A 899 2.09 14.50 17.30
CA VAL A 899 2.87 15.24 18.29
C VAL A 899 1.95 16.30 18.88
N VAL A 900 1.86 16.37 20.21
CA VAL A 900 1.23 17.48 20.92
C VAL A 900 2.10 18.72 20.71
N GLY A 901 1.57 19.71 20.02
CA GLY A 901 2.30 20.91 19.62
C GLY A 901 1.37 21.97 19.06
N ARG A 902 1.95 23.09 18.61
CA ARG A 902 1.22 24.10 17.84
C ARG A 902 1.26 23.75 16.36
N HIS A 903 0.09 23.67 15.76
CA HIS A 903 -0.09 23.31 14.36
C HIS A 903 -1.03 24.32 13.69
N SER A 904 -1.00 24.37 12.36
CA SER A 904 -1.92 25.18 11.57
C SER A 904 -2.10 24.58 10.17
N GLY A 905 -3.28 24.79 9.57
CA GLY A 905 -3.56 24.37 8.20
C GLY A 905 -4.77 25.08 7.63
N SER A 906 -4.76 25.28 6.31
CA SER A 906 -5.94 25.63 5.54
C SER A 906 -6.95 24.47 5.52
N ILE A 907 -8.21 24.75 5.22
CA ILE A 907 -9.26 23.74 5.17
C ILE A 907 -8.98 22.61 4.16
N ASP A 908 -8.18 22.87 3.12
CA ASP A 908 -7.78 21.83 2.15
C ASP A 908 -6.60 20.99 2.65
N GLU A 909 -5.70 21.55 3.46
CA GLU A 909 -4.63 20.79 4.15
C GLU A 909 -5.16 19.99 5.36
N LEU A 910 -6.29 20.43 5.92
CA LEU A 910 -6.91 19.75 7.06
C LEU A 910 -7.54 18.41 6.66
N ASN A 911 -8.06 18.30 5.43
CA ASN A 911 -8.86 17.18 4.96
C ASN A 911 -8.15 16.42 3.84
N VAL A 912 -8.13 15.10 3.92
CA VAL A 912 -7.55 14.23 2.88
C VAL A 912 -8.56 14.03 1.75
N PRO A 913 -8.19 14.25 0.48
CA PRO A 913 -9.08 14.05 -0.66
C PRO A 913 -9.17 12.58 -1.07
N TYR A 914 -9.63 11.71 -0.17
CA TYR A 914 -9.83 10.28 -0.47
C TYR A 914 -10.69 10.09 -1.73
N ALA A 915 -10.38 9.06 -2.52
CA ALA A 915 -11.00 8.78 -3.81
C ALA A 915 -12.54 8.77 -3.74
N ARG A 916 -13.07 8.07 -2.72
CA ARG A 916 -14.47 8.18 -2.30
C ARG A 916 -14.55 9.09 -1.07
N PRO A 917 -15.29 10.22 -1.13
CA PRO A 917 -15.42 11.12 0.01
C PRO A 917 -15.97 10.40 1.25
N GLN A 918 -15.30 10.59 2.38
CA GLN A 918 -15.60 9.93 3.65
C GLN A 918 -15.14 10.79 4.84
N GLU A 919 -15.23 10.25 6.05
CA GLU A 919 -14.70 10.92 7.25
C GLU A 919 -13.20 11.19 7.09
N THR A 920 -12.81 12.43 7.37
CA THR A 920 -11.41 12.90 7.36
C THR A 920 -11.30 14.16 8.21
N GLY A 921 -10.08 14.50 8.61
CA GLY A 921 -9.71 15.79 9.15
C GLY A 921 -9.79 15.93 10.66
N HIS A 922 -10.14 14.87 11.40
CA HIS A 922 -10.23 14.93 12.85
C HIS A 922 -8.86 15.20 13.50
N ARG A 923 -8.75 16.27 14.28
CA ARG A 923 -7.57 16.57 15.12
C ARG A 923 -7.90 16.27 16.57
N SER A 924 -7.24 15.27 17.14
CA SER A 924 -7.49 14.80 18.51
C SER A 924 -6.82 15.66 19.60
N ASP A 925 -7.23 15.48 20.85
CA ASP A 925 -6.63 16.04 22.06
C ASP A 925 -6.35 17.55 22.02
N VAL A 926 -7.34 18.33 21.62
CA VAL A 926 -7.21 19.78 21.44
C VAL A 926 -7.37 20.52 22.75
N ARG A 927 -6.44 21.45 23.01
CA ARG A 927 -6.46 22.39 24.13
C ARG A 927 -7.06 23.73 23.71
N SER A 928 -6.61 24.23 22.56
CA SER A 928 -7.06 25.50 22.00
C SER A 928 -7.09 25.41 20.48
N LEU A 929 -8.06 26.08 19.88
CA LEU A 929 -8.32 26.17 18.45
C LEU A 929 -8.59 27.63 18.10
N GLU A 930 -7.94 28.13 17.06
CA GLU A 930 -8.16 29.44 16.48
C GLU A 930 -8.59 29.25 15.02
N LEU A 931 -9.77 29.74 14.67
CA LEU A 931 -10.27 29.74 13.31
C LEU A 931 -9.86 31.03 12.60
N SER A 932 -9.48 30.91 11.33
CA SER A 932 -9.08 32.03 10.50
C SER A 932 -9.98 32.21 9.28
N ARG A 933 -9.98 33.43 8.76
CA ARG A 933 -10.70 33.85 7.55
C ARG A 933 -9.73 34.50 6.58
N ASN A 934 -9.49 33.88 5.44
CA ASN A 934 -8.48 34.33 4.48
C ASN A 934 -7.13 34.61 5.18
N GLY A 935 -6.76 33.75 6.14
CA GLY A 935 -5.54 33.87 6.95
C GLY A 935 -5.59 34.83 8.15
N ALA A 936 -6.66 35.62 8.34
CA ALA A 936 -6.82 36.46 9.53
C ALA A 936 -7.52 35.71 10.67
N PRO A 937 -6.97 35.65 11.90
CA PRO A 937 -7.64 35.04 13.05
C PRO A 937 -9.02 35.69 13.31
N TRP A 938 -10.00 34.89 13.72
CA TRP A 938 -11.37 35.35 13.96
C TRP A 938 -11.93 34.91 15.31
N LEU A 939 -11.88 33.60 15.59
CA LEU A 939 -12.49 33.02 16.77
C LEU A 939 -11.53 32.06 17.45
N ARG A 940 -11.34 32.22 18.76
CA ARG A 940 -10.61 31.27 19.60
C ARG A 940 -11.58 30.47 20.46
N ILE A 941 -11.31 29.17 20.54
CA ILE A 941 -12.01 28.20 21.35
C ILE A 941 -10.98 27.49 22.23
N GLU A 942 -11.13 27.59 23.55
CA GLU A 942 -10.35 26.79 24.50
C GLU A 942 -11.22 25.67 25.05
N ALA A 943 -10.65 24.47 25.14
CA ALA A 943 -11.34 23.28 25.61
C ALA A 943 -10.72 22.77 26.91
N ASP A 944 -11.51 22.74 27.96
CA ASP A 944 -11.12 22.19 29.24
C ASP A 944 -11.39 20.67 29.25
N PRO A 945 -10.50 19.87 29.87
CA PRO A 945 -10.70 18.43 29.95
C PRO A 945 -11.94 18.10 30.78
N ASP A 946 -12.60 17.00 30.45
CA ASP A 946 -13.74 16.52 31.23
C ASP A 946 -13.30 15.94 32.59
N ALA A 947 -14.26 15.45 33.38
CA ALA A 947 -13.98 14.92 34.71
C ALA A 947 -13.04 13.70 34.72
N LEU A 948 -12.86 13.03 33.57
CA LEU A 948 -11.94 11.91 33.39
C LEU A 948 -10.61 12.33 32.75
N GLY A 949 -10.39 13.64 32.55
CA GLY A 949 -9.18 14.17 31.92
C GLY A 949 -9.21 14.10 30.39
N ARG A 950 -10.32 13.69 29.77
CA ARG A 950 -10.42 13.54 28.31
C ARG A 950 -10.56 14.90 27.64
N ARG A 951 -9.86 15.10 26.53
CA ARG A 951 -9.95 16.31 25.70
C ARG A 951 -10.77 16.04 24.45
N PRO A 952 -11.46 17.05 23.89
CA PRO A 952 -12.14 16.90 22.61
C PRO A 952 -11.15 17.00 21.44
N GLY A 953 -11.64 16.70 20.25
CA GLY A 953 -10.99 17.06 19.00
C GLY A 953 -11.87 17.97 18.14
N PHE A 954 -11.37 18.35 16.96
CA PHE A 954 -12.14 19.12 15.99
C PHE A 954 -11.93 18.67 14.54
N SER A 955 -12.88 19.02 13.68
CA SER A 955 -12.74 18.98 12.22
C SER A 955 -13.30 20.26 11.62
N LEU A 956 -12.68 20.80 10.56
CA LEU A 956 -13.22 21.92 9.78
C LEU A 956 -13.41 21.46 8.34
N ALA A 957 -14.66 21.46 7.86
CA ALA A 957 -15.04 20.89 6.56
C ALA A 957 -15.88 21.86 5.72
N ARG A 958 -15.85 21.69 4.39
CA ARG A 958 -16.66 22.49 3.45
C ARG A 958 -18.11 21.98 3.30
N HIS A 959 -18.38 20.77 3.78
CA HIS A 959 -19.64 20.06 3.62
C HIS A 959 -20.00 19.30 4.90
N THR A 960 -21.28 19.02 5.10
CA THR A 960 -21.69 18.17 6.23
C THR A 960 -21.33 16.72 5.97
N ALA A 961 -21.15 15.93 7.04
CA ALA A 961 -20.95 14.48 6.95
C ALA A 961 -22.01 13.77 6.08
N GLN A 962 -23.26 14.23 6.09
CA GLN A 962 -24.34 13.69 5.25
C GLN A 962 -24.15 14.02 3.76
N GLN A 963 -23.66 15.21 3.41
CA GLN A 963 -23.36 15.58 2.03
C GLN A 963 -22.17 14.78 1.50
N VAL A 964 -21.13 14.62 2.33
CA VAL A 964 -19.96 13.78 2.01
C VAL A 964 -20.37 12.33 1.76
N THR A 965 -21.24 11.76 2.61
CA THR A 965 -21.78 10.40 2.44
C THR A 965 -22.47 10.18 1.08
N ALA A 966 -23.11 11.22 0.54
CA ALA A 966 -23.93 11.12 -0.66
C ALA A 966 -23.14 11.19 -1.97
N ALA A 967 -21.90 11.67 -1.93
CA ALA A 967 -21.04 11.79 -3.10
C ALA A 967 -20.23 10.50 -3.33
N GLY A 968 -20.18 10.02 -4.57
CA GLY A 968 -19.26 8.97 -5.00
C GLY A 968 -17.84 9.51 -5.19
N HIS A 969 -17.73 10.73 -5.75
CA HIS A 969 -16.46 11.40 -6.02
C HIS A 969 -16.41 12.82 -5.43
N PRO A 970 -15.20 13.37 -5.18
CA PRO A 970 -15.04 14.75 -4.71
C PRO A 970 -15.73 15.78 -5.62
N HIS A 971 -15.71 15.59 -6.94
CA HIS A 971 -16.31 16.52 -7.90
C HIS A 971 -17.85 16.55 -7.87
N GLU A 972 -18.49 15.55 -7.24
CA GLU A 972 -19.95 15.45 -7.10
C GLU A 972 -20.48 16.21 -5.88
N LEU A 973 -19.59 16.69 -5.00
CA LEU A 973 -19.97 17.52 -3.87
C LEU A 973 -20.59 18.84 -4.35
N PRO A 974 -21.72 19.29 -3.75
CA PRO A 974 -22.34 20.53 -4.15
C PRO A 974 -21.44 21.73 -3.83
N ALA A 975 -21.68 22.88 -4.46
CA ALA A 975 -21.03 24.12 -4.03
C ALA A 975 -21.27 24.35 -2.53
N SER A 976 -20.19 24.63 -1.80
CA SER A 976 -20.28 24.86 -0.36
C SER A 976 -21.12 26.10 -0.05
N SER A 977 -22.04 25.97 0.90
CA SER A 977 -22.83 27.09 1.42
C SER A 977 -22.34 27.60 2.78
N HIS A 978 -21.55 26.79 3.48
CA HIS A 978 -21.02 27.04 4.82
C HIS A 978 -19.71 26.27 5.01
N SER A 979 -18.87 26.76 5.91
CA SER A 979 -17.86 25.93 6.57
C SER A 979 -18.48 25.28 7.81
N TYR A 980 -18.10 24.05 8.14
CA TYR A 980 -18.66 23.30 9.25
C TYR A 980 -17.55 22.96 10.24
N LEU A 981 -17.66 23.51 11.45
CA LEU A 981 -16.80 23.12 12.57
C LEU A 981 -17.49 22.00 13.35
N TYR A 982 -16.81 20.87 13.47
CA TYR A 982 -17.16 19.79 14.39
C TYR A 982 -16.28 19.90 15.63
N LEU A 983 -16.88 19.85 16.81
CA LEU A 983 -16.19 19.71 18.11
C LEU A 983 -16.63 18.39 18.71
N ASP A 984 -15.77 17.38 18.56
CA ASP A 984 -16.09 16.00 18.91
C ASP A 984 -15.50 15.66 20.28
N ALA A 985 -16.34 15.19 21.19
CA ALA A 985 -15.88 14.58 22.44
C ALA A 985 -15.25 13.21 22.19
N ALA A 986 -15.77 12.45 21.22
CA ALA A 986 -15.19 11.19 20.76
C ALA A 986 -15.52 10.91 19.31
N GLN A 987 -14.62 10.16 18.68
CA GLN A 987 -14.78 9.52 17.38
C GLN A 987 -14.54 8.01 17.56
N HIS A 988 -15.22 7.21 16.75
CA HIS A 988 -14.92 5.79 16.63
C HIS A 988 -13.55 5.58 15.98
N GLY A 989 -12.83 4.53 16.37
CA GLY A 989 -11.67 4.06 15.62
C GLY A 989 -11.97 3.68 14.15
N LEU A 990 -10.92 3.25 13.46
CA LEU A 990 -10.88 3.01 12.01
C LEU A 990 -10.92 1.52 11.68
N GLY A 991 -10.14 0.70 12.39
CA GLY A 991 -9.98 -0.72 12.08
C GLY A 991 -9.45 -0.95 10.67
N SER A 992 -9.78 -2.09 10.06
CA SER A 992 -9.47 -2.39 8.65
C SER A 992 -10.56 -3.28 8.01
N ARG A 993 -11.81 -3.09 8.44
CA ARG A 993 -12.91 -4.03 8.16
C ARG A 993 -13.37 -4.07 6.71
N ALA A 994 -12.90 -3.16 5.84
CA ALA A 994 -13.06 -3.28 4.40
C ALA A 994 -12.55 -4.65 3.92
N CYS A 995 -11.33 -5.01 4.33
CA CYS A 995 -10.76 -6.35 4.22
C CYS A 995 -9.81 -6.64 5.41
N GLY A 996 -10.34 -7.24 6.48
CA GLY A 996 -9.58 -7.48 7.71
C GLY A 996 -10.39 -7.21 8.98
N PRO A 997 -9.74 -7.13 10.15
CA PRO A 997 -10.39 -6.97 11.44
C PRO A 997 -11.30 -5.73 11.59
N ASP A 998 -12.35 -5.88 12.39
CA ASP A 998 -13.14 -4.76 12.92
C ASP A 998 -12.30 -3.86 13.84
N VAL A 999 -12.81 -2.68 14.19
CA VAL A 999 -12.18 -1.79 15.18
C VAL A 999 -11.96 -2.56 16.48
N TRP A 1000 -10.73 -2.56 16.99
CA TRP A 1000 -10.42 -3.26 18.23
C TRP A 1000 -11.24 -2.67 19.39
N PRO A 1001 -11.82 -3.48 20.30
CA PRO A 1001 -12.81 -2.99 21.26
C PRO A 1001 -12.39 -1.80 22.13
N ASP A 1002 -11.10 -1.68 22.44
CA ASP A 1002 -10.57 -0.56 23.24
C ASP A 1002 -10.70 0.80 22.55
N PHE A 1003 -10.84 0.80 21.22
CA PHE A 1003 -10.98 1.98 20.37
C PHE A 1003 -12.39 2.09 19.75
N ALA A 1004 -13.30 1.16 20.11
CA ALA A 1004 -14.66 1.16 19.62
C ALA A 1004 -15.56 2.09 20.43
N LEU A 1005 -16.26 3.02 19.75
CA LEU A 1005 -17.10 3.99 20.44
C LEU A 1005 -18.51 3.42 20.67
N ARG A 1006 -18.83 3.13 21.93
CA ARG A 1006 -20.17 2.73 22.38
C ARG A 1006 -20.92 3.93 22.99
N PRO A 1007 -22.26 3.86 23.13
CA PRO A 1007 -23.04 4.98 23.64
C PRO A 1007 -22.62 5.35 25.07
N GLU A 1008 -22.14 6.57 25.25
CA GLU A 1008 -21.72 7.11 26.55
C GLU A 1008 -22.16 8.56 26.73
N ALA A 1009 -22.30 9.00 27.99
CA ALA A 1009 -22.56 10.40 28.29
C ALA A 1009 -21.23 11.20 28.26
N ARG A 1010 -21.25 12.37 27.65
CA ARG A 1010 -20.07 13.23 27.50
C ARG A 1010 -20.38 14.67 27.85
N THR A 1011 -19.34 15.37 28.29
CA THR A 1011 -19.39 16.81 28.56
C THR A 1011 -18.31 17.51 27.76
N LEU A 1012 -18.67 18.60 27.07
CA LEU A 1012 -17.71 19.57 26.54
C LEU A 1012 -17.75 20.83 27.40
N VAL A 1013 -16.59 21.34 27.78
CA VAL A 1013 -16.45 22.61 28.50
C VAL A 1013 -15.57 23.51 27.65
N LEU A 1014 -16.18 24.55 27.10
CA LEU A 1014 -15.59 25.39 26.07
C LEU A 1014 -15.61 26.85 26.50
N ARG A 1015 -14.57 27.58 26.11
CA ARG A 1015 -14.46 29.03 26.28
C ARG A 1015 -14.25 29.69 24.94
N PHE A 1016 -15.02 30.74 24.65
CA PHE A 1016 -14.99 31.46 23.39
C PHE A 1016 -14.48 32.88 23.59
N SER A 1017 -13.56 33.31 22.73
CA SER A 1017 -13.08 34.68 22.65
C SER A 1017 -12.91 35.14 21.20
N ALA A 1018 -13.24 36.40 20.93
CA ALA A 1018 -12.96 37.02 19.63
C ALA A 1018 -11.48 37.41 19.53
N LEU A 1019 -10.91 37.34 18.33
CA LEU A 1019 -9.52 37.70 18.03
C LEU A 1019 -9.39 38.97 17.19
#